data_AF-A0A2M8WPB8-F1
#
_entry.id   AF-A0A2M8WPB8-F1
#
_cell.length_a   1.000
_cell.length_b   1.000
_cell.length_c   1.000
_cell.angle_alpha   90.00
_cell.angle_beta   90.00
_cell.angle_gamma   90.00
#
_symmetry.space_group_name_H-M   'P 1'
#
loop_
_entity.id
_entity.type
_entity.pdbx_description
1 polymer ?
#
loop_
_entity_poly.entity_id
_entity_poly.type
_entity_poly.pdbx_seq_one_letter_code
_entity_poly.pdbx_strand_id
1 'polypeptide(L)'
;MTPLPPLFQDWFASRGWAIHPHQQQMLDQAAAPALMLIAPTGGGKTLAGFLPSLIELANRQHDGLHTLYVSPLKALAADIKRNLRTPVAEMDLPIRIEDRTGDTSYTQKRRQRADPPHILLTTPESLALLTSYEDAPHIFKGLQRIIVDEIHALAESKRGDQLMLALSRLQTLAPDLRRVGLSATVEDPDAIASELARHPDPCAIIHADPGPDPDIQMLITQEKPPWAGGGAKYAIPAVLDEVKKHKTTLIFHNTRAQAEIFFHNLWLANTDDLPIGIHHGSLSREQRERVEAAMVTGDLRAIVCTGSLDLGIDWGDVDLVIQVGAPKNVKRLVQRIGRANHRYNAPSKALLVPANRFEVVECVAALEAVKEHDLDGDPKGPGPRDVLCQHILITACAGPFDANQLYQEIKTVGAYRTLSRAAFDDCLDFCATGGYALRAYDKWKRLLQTADEQWQLRDPRAAQRIRMNIGTIQDTDTLKVRMKGNFKPLGEVEEAFAATLTPGDTFLIGGQVVRYENLKEMTVEVSRRGDKTPKIATFMGTKFANSTQLSQRILRMFDQPEWPELPAHTAEWLGLQRQHSKLPEADRILVETFPHESRHHICAYGFAGRNAMQTLGMLVTQRMEELNLHPMGFVATDYATLVWGLDPVDDPAPLFQPDNMRADFETWLSGNAVMKKTFRGAATIAGLIERNLPQARKSGRQATFSSDILYDTLSKYDPDHLMMRITREEAMRGLVDFGRIEEMLSRTAGQIDHVKLDRVTPLSLPMFLEQGRIAVAGAGQDRLLEEQAARLMEEARVASL
;
A
#
# COMPACT_ATOMS: atom_id res chain seq x y z
N MET A 1 16.69 6.79 37.38
CA MET A 1 15.90 7.87 36.80
C MET A 1 16.80 9.07 36.56
N THR A 2 16.96 9.42 35.29
CA THR A 2 17.63 10.63 34.84
C THR A 2 16.72 11.81 35.13
N PRO A 3 17.12 12.78 35.97
CA PRO A 3 16.24 13.89 36.32
C PRO A 3 15.94 14.76 35.09
N LEU A 4 14.67 15.14 34.91
CA LEU A 4 14.29 16.12 33.89
C LEU A 4 14.92 17.48 34.25
N PRO A 5 15.66 18.15 33.35
CA PRO A 5 16.27 19.43 33.68
C PRO A 5 15.22 20.49 34.05
N PRO A 6 15.53 21.42 34.99
CA PRO A 6 14.56 22.39 35.50
C PRO A 6 13.82 23.17 34.40
N LEU A 7 14.52 23.61 33.35
CA LEU A 7 13.92 24.32 32.22
C LEU A 7 12.76 23.54 31.56
N PHE A 8 12.93 22.24 31.38
CA PHE A 8 11.90 21.39 30.79
C PHE A 8 10.78 21.13 31.81
N GLN A 9 11.12 20.87 33.07
CA GLN A 9 10.13 20.68 34.14
C GLN A 9 9.21 21.89 34.29
N ASP A 10 9.78 23.11 34.29
CA ASP A 10 9.04 24.37 34.39
C ASP A 10 8.14 24.58 33.16
N TRP A 11 8.62 24.23 31.96
CA TRP A 11 7.82 24.30 30.74
C TRP A 11 6.61 23.35 30.78
N PHE A 12 6.80 22.09 31.16
CA PHE A 12 5.69 21.14 31.37
C PHE A 12 4.68 21.69 32.39
N ALA A 13 5.17 22.17 33.54
CA ALA A 13 4.31 22.72 34.59
C ALA A 13 3.51 23.96 34.14
N SER A 14 4.12 24.84 33.32
CA SER A 14 3.47 26.03 32.76
C SER A 14 2.27 25.70 31.85
N ARG A 15 2.27 24.50 31.27
CA ARG A 15 1.18 23.95 30.45
C ARG A 15 0.14 23.19 31.27
N GLY A 16 0.35 23.06 32.59
CA GLY A 16 -0.43 22.15 33.44
C GLY A 16 -0.18 20.68 33.12
N TRP A 17 0.97 20.35 32.52
CA TRP A 17 1.34 18.99 32.13
C TRP A 17 2.34 18.38 33.10
N ALA A 18 2.37 17.06 33.15
CA ALA A 18 3.42 16.27 33.76
C ALA A 18 4.04 15.35 32.70
N ILE A 19 5.33 15.04 32.84
CA ILE A 19 5.98 14.07 31.96
C ILE A 19 5.31 12.70 32.09
N HIS A 20 4.98 12.06 30.96
CA HIS A 20 4.41 10.73 30.99
C HIS A 20 5.48 9.68 31.39
N PRO A 21 5.09 8.54 32.02
CA PRO A 21 6.04 7.50 32.42
C PRO A 21 6.93 7.00 31.28
N HIS A 22 6.35 6.78 30.09
CA HIS A 22 7.09 6.33 28.91
C HIS A 22 8.04 7.40 28.36
N GLN A 23 7.72 8.71 28.49
CA GLN A 23 8.63 9.80 28.13
C GLN A 23 9.85 9.82 29.06
N GLN A 24 9.64 9.59 30.36
CA GLN A 24 10.71 9.47 31.32
C GLN A 24 11.56 8.21 31.09
N GLN A 25 10.95 7.07 30.72
CA GLN A 25 11.69 5.86 30.36
C GLN A 25 12.56 6.04 29.11
N MET A 26 12.05 6.74 28.09
CA MET A 26 12.84 7.11 26.91
C MET A 26 14.04 7.99 27.27
N LEU A 27 13.88 8.90 28.23
CA LEU A 27 14.97 9.73 28.75
C LEU A 27 15.99 8.91 29.56
N ASP A 28 15.52 8.03 30.44
CA ASP A 28 16.35 7.16 31.27
C ASP A 28 17.24 6.23 30.42
N GLN A 29 16.75 5.79 29.28
CA GLN A 29 17.44 4.87 28.37
C GLN A 29 18.05 5.57 27.14
N ALA A 30 18.14 6.90 27.13
CA ALA A 30 18.55 7.70 25.96
C ALA A 30 19.94 7.38 25.36
N ALA A 31 20.80 6.66 26.12
CA ALA A 31 22.13 6.21 25.71
C ALA A 31 22.13 4.82 25.05
N ALA A 32 21.01 4.09 25.06
CA ALA A 32 20.91 2.79 24.40
C ALA A 32 21.15 2.91 22.89
N PRO A 33 21.78 1.90 22.25
CA PRO A 33 22.07 1.93 20.82
C PRO A 33 20.80 1.96 19.98
N ALA A 34 19.75 1.26 20.42
CA ALA A 34 18.42 1.31 19.84
C ALA A 34 17.31 1.23 20.89
N LEU A 35 16.23 1.99 20.67
CA LEU A 35 14.99 1.96 21.44
C LEU A 35 13.78 1.94 20.51
N MET A 36 12.73 1.24 20.90
CA MET A 36 11.43 1.32 20.24
C MET A 36 10.34 1.69 21.24
N LEU A 37 9.58 2.75 20.95
CA LEU A 37 8.42 3.16 21.73
C LEU A 37 7.14 2.73 20.99
N ILE A 38 6.33 1.92 21.67
CA ILE A 38 4.95 1.62 21.29
C ILE A 38 4.03 2.39 22.21
N ALA A 39 3.27 3.32 21.67
CA ALA A 39 2.35 4.15 22.46
C ALA A 39 1.14 4.58 21.63
N PRO A 40 -0.04 4.79 22.24
CA PRO A 40 -1.24 5.17 21.50
C PRO A 40 -1.07 6.52 20.80
N THR A 41 -1.89 6.75 19.77
CA THR A 41 -2.00 8.05 19.11
C THR A 41 -2.51 9.08 20.12
N GLY A 42 -1.94 10.29 20.14
CA GLY A 42 -2.18 11.27 21.22
C GLY A 42 -1.44 11.02 22.55
N GLY A 43 -0.73 9.90 22.71
CA GLY A 43 0.04 9.59 23.92
C GLY A 43 1.36 10.35 24.08
N GLY A 44 1.63 11.39 23.30
CA GLY A 44 2.88 12.16 23.41
C GLY A 44 4.14 11.48 22.86
N LYS A 45 3.97 10.49 21.95
CA LYS A 45 5.05 9.76 21.25
C LYS A 45 6.15 10.63 20.67
N THR A 46 5.75 11.66 19.91
CA THR A 46 6.69 12.54 19.23
C THR A 46 7.60 13.21 20.25
N LEU A 47 7.02 13.82 21.29
CA LEU A 47 7.80 14.45 22.35
C LEU A 47 8.69 13.44 23.07
N ALA A 48 8.22 12.21 23.31
CA ALA A 48 9.02 11.14 23.91
C ALA A 48 10.29 10.83 23.08
N GLY A 49 10.17 10.76 21.75
CA GLY A 49 11.31 10.53 20.85
C GLY A 49 12.30 11.69 20.79
N PHE A 50 11.81 12.93 20.84
CA PHE A 50 12.66 14.14 20.74
C PHE A 50 13.22 14.64 22.07
N LEU A 51 12.60 14.32 23.20
CA LEU A 51 12.95 14.86 24.51
C LEU A 51 14.44 14.65 24.84
N PRO A 52 15.05 13.47 24.64
CA PRO A 52 16.49 13.30 24.84
C PRO A 52 17.34 14.24 23.97
N SER A 53 16.97 14.42 22.70
CA SER A 53 17.69 15.30 21.78
C SER A 53 17.55 16.78 22.15
N LEU A 54 16.37 17.20 22.60
CA LEU A 54 16.15 18.59 23.05
C LEU A 54 17.00 18.89 24.30
N ILE A 55 17.09 17.95 25.23
CA ILE A 55 17.92 18.08 26.45
C ILE A 55 19.41 18.15 26.09
N GLU A 56 19.90 17.26 25.23
CA GLU A 56 21.30 17.25 24.78
C GLU A 56 21.68 18.56 24.05
N LEU A 57 20.74 19.14 23.28
CA LEU A 57 20.96 20.37 22.51
C LEU A 57 20.77 21.67 23.30
N ALA A 58 20.18 21.63 24.49
CA ALA A 58 19.82 22.84 25.26
C ALA A 58 21.04 23.71 25.62
N ASN A 59 22.22 23.12 25.79
CA ASN A 59 23.42 23.80 26.33
C ASN A 59 24.35 24.45 25.28
N ARG A 60 23.94 24.62 24.01
CA ARG A 60 24.73 25.26 22.91
C ARG A 60 26.07 24.60 22.55
N GLN A 61 26.25 23.31 22.78
CA GLN A 61 27.55 22.63 22.56
C GLN A 61 27.65 21.79 21.28
N HIS A 62 26.63 21.80 20.41
CA HIS A 62 26.61 20.95 19.23
C HIS A 62 26.53 21.79 17.96
N ASP A 63 27.51 21.63 17.08
CA ASP A 63 27.54 22.23 15.77
C ASP A 63 27.03 21.26 14.70
N GLY A 64 26.18 21.75 13.80
CA GLY A 64 25.67 20.99 12.67
C GLY A 64 24.56 20.01 13.04
N LEU A 65 24.46 18.88 12.34
CA LEU A 65 23.34 17.95 12.47
C LEU A 65 23.50 17.04 13.70
N HIS A 66 22.55 17.11 14.63
CA HIS A 66 22.49 16.25 15.82
C HIS A 66 21.43 15.15 15.70
N THR A 67 20.24 15.50 15.22
CA THR A 67 19.11 14.57 15.15
C THR A 67 18.48 14.55 13.77
N LEU A 68 18.31 13.35 13.24
CA LEU A 68 17.58 13.09 12.01
C LEU A 68 16.22 12.48 12.37
N TYR A 69 15.15 13.04 11.83
CA TYR A 69 13.82 12.47 11.97
C TYR A 69 13.35 12.00 10.59
N VAL A 70 12.96 10.75 10.49
CA VAL A 70 12.50 10.12 9.26
C VAL A 70 11.02 9.79 9.40
N SER A 71 10.21 10.36 8.51
CA SER A 71 8.77 10.10 8.43
C SER A 71 8.42 9.38 7.12
N PRO A 72 7.45 8.45 7.13
CA PRO A 72 6.93 7.84 5.91
C PRO A 72 6.22 8.85 5.00
N LEU A 73 5.73 9.97 5.53
CA LEU A 73 4.93 10.99 4.82
C LEU A 73 5.54 12.39 4.93
N LYS A 74 5.50 13.15 3.82
CA LYS A 74 5.96 14.55 3.80
C LYS A 74 5.12 15.45 4.72
N ALA A 75 3.80 15.29 4.70
CA ALA A 75 2.89 16.10 5.48
C ALA A 75 3.09 15.90 6.99
N LEU A 76 3.39 14.66 7.43
CA LEU A 76 3.79 14.38 8.81
C LEU A 76 5.10 15.09 9.20
N ALA A 77 6.11 15.12 8.32
CA ALA A 77 7.34 15.86 8.61
C ALA A 77 7.10 17.37 8.77
N ALA A 78 6.20 17.96 7.96
CA ALA A 78 5.82 19.36 8.11
C ALA A 78 5.06 19.63 9.42
N ASP A 79 4.18 18.72 9.82
CA ASP A 79 3.41 18.79 11.05
C ASP A 79 4.32 18.70 12.29
N ILE A 80 5.21 17.71 12.35
CA ILE A 80 6.16 17.57 13.46
C ILE A 80 7.09 18.79 13.54
N LYS A 81 7.52 19.37 12.41
CA LYS A 81 8.30 20.61 12.41
C LYS A 81 7.55 21.76 13.09
N ARG A 82 6.24 21.91 12.83
CA ARG A 82 5.41 22.94 13.49
C ARG A 82 5.31 22.66 14.99
N ASN A 83 5.02 21.42 15.37
CA ASN A 83 4.81 21.02 16.76
C ASN A 83 6.09 21.10 17.60
N LEU A 84 7.27 20.82 17.03
CA LEU A 84 8.56 20.95 17.71
C LEU A 84 9.06 22.39 17.85
N ARG A 85 8.65 23.30 16.96
CA ARG A 85 9.03 24.71 17.05
C ARG A 85 8.43 25.40 18.28
N THR A 86 7.24 24.98 18.70
CA THR A 86 6.57 25.52 19.88
C THR A 86 7.40 25.36 21.17
N PRO A 87 7.78 24.15 21.62
CA PRO A 87 8.60 23.98 22.82
C PRO A 87 9.97 24.65 22.68
N VAL A 88 10.59 24.59 21.50
CA VAL A 88 11.89 25.25 21.26
C VAL A 88 11.81 26.76 21.41
N ALA A 89 10.77 27.40 20.87
CA ALA A 89 10.59 28.84 20.98
C ALA A 89 10.20 29.27 22.41
N GLU A 90 9.33 28.52 23.07
CA GLU A 90 8.86 28.85 24.43
C GLU A 90 9.93 28.67 25.50
N MET A 91 10.82 27.69 25.34
CA MET A 91 11.97 27.49 26.23
C MET A 91 13.22 28.27 25.79
N ASP A 92 13.14 29.11 24.75
CA ASP A 92 14.27 29.83 24.13
C ASP A 92 15.49 28.93 23.83
N LEU A 93 15.21 27.72 23.32
CA LEU A 93 16.26 26.76 23.01
C LEU A 93 17.02 27.18 21.74
N PRO A 94 18.36 27.08 21.72
CA PRO A 94 19.23 27.48 20.62
C PRO A 94 19.24 26.46 19.46
N ILE A 95 18.08 25.94 19.09
CA ILE A 95 17.93 24.77 18.21
C ILE A 95 17.40 25.21 16.84
N ARG A 96 18.07 24.76 15.76
CA ARG A 96 17.65 25.01 14.39
C ARG A 96 16.93 23.77 13.90
N ILE A 97 15.67 23.93 13.52
CA ILE A 97 14.81 22.84 13.04
C ILE A 97 14.38 23.13 11.61
N GLU A 98 14.68 22.22 10.69
CA GLU A 98 14.23 22.31 9.31
C GLU A 98 13.82 20.96 8.73
N ASP A 99 13.07 21.02 7.65
CA ASP A 99 12.67 19.88 6.85
C ASP A 99 13.44 19.81 5.53
N ARG A 100 13.69 18.58 5.06
CA ARG A 100 14.24 18.27 3.75
C ARG A 100 13.41 17.17 3.10
N THR A 101 12.60 17.57 2.13
CA THR A 101 11.75 16.65 1.37
C THR A 101 11.93 16.88 -0.13
N GLY A 102 11.15 16.15 -0.94
CA GLY A 102 11.01 16.44 -2.36
C GLY A 102 10.61 17.90 -2.64
N ASP A 103 9.89 18.54 -1.72
CA ASP A 103 9.31 19.88 -1.92
C ASP A 103 10.25 21.02 -1.49
N THR A 104 11.31 20.71 -0.76
CA THR A 104 12.35 21.68 -0.36
C THR A 104 13.08 22.21 -1.59
N SER A 105 13.25 23.53 -1.67
CA SER A 105 13.83 24.18 -2.85
C SER A 105 15.31 23.79 -3.05
N TYR A 106 15.80 23.90 -4.28
CA TYR A 106 17.22 23.64 -4.58
C TYR A 106 18.17 24.53 -3.76
N THR A 107 17.83 25.81 -3.57
CA THR A 107 18.63 26.77 -2.81
C THR A 107 18.70 26.38 -1.33
N GLN A 108 17.56 26.02 -0.73
CA GLN A 108 17.50 25.51 0.64
C GLN A 108 18.30 24.21 0.78
N LYS A 109 18.11 23.25 -0.14
CA LYS A 109 18.85 21.98 -0.15
C LYS A 109 20.35 22.16 -0.21
N ARG A 110 20.85 23.16 -0.95
CA ARG A 110 22.29 23.49 -1.02
C ARG A 110 22.78 24.10 0.29
N ARG A 111 22.03 25.04 0.87
CA ARG A 111 22.37 25.68 2.15
C ARG A 111 22.40 24.67 3.30
N GLN A 112 21.41 23.78 3.37
CA GLN A 112 21.34 22.69 4.36
C GLN A 112 22.53 21.71 4.30
N ARG A 113 23.17 21.54 3.14
CA ARG A 113 24.37 20.68 3.04
C ARG A 113 25.63 21.39 3.52
N ALA A 114 25.72 22.69 3.29
CA ALA A 114 26.86 23.50 3.73
C ALA A 114 26.82 23.84 5.23
N ASP A 115 25.62 24.10 5.76
CA ASP A 115 25.36 24.38 7.18
C ASP A 115 24.06 23.65 7.58
N PRO A 116 24.17 22.39 8.02
CA PRO A 116 23.00 21.61 8.40
C PRO A 116 22.35 22.16 9.70
N PRO A 117 21.02 22.02 9.84
CA PRO A 117 20.33 22.35 11.08
C PRO A 117 20.65 21.32 12.17
N HIS A 118 20.42 21.67 13.44
CA HIS A 118 20.56 20.74 14.57
C HIS A 118 19.59 19.55 14.47
N ILE A 119 18.35 19.81 14.02
CA ILE A 119 17.33 18.80 13.77
C ILE A 119 16.87 18.89 12.32
N LEU A 120 16.98 17.79 11.59
CA LEU A 120 16.52 17.67 10.21
C LEU A 120 15.38 16.65 10.12
N LEU A 121 14.21 17.08 9.62
CA LEU A 121 13.07 16.21 9.34
C LEU A 121 13.07 15.83 7.86
N THR A 122 13.05 14.55 7.54
CA THR A 122 13.24 14.04 6.18
C THR A 122 12.33 12.84 5.89
N THR A 123 12.33 12.38 4.64
CA THR A 123 11.73 11.11 4.21
C THR A 123 12.81 10.08 3.86
N PRO A 124 12.50 8.77 3.79
CA PRO A 124 13.44 7.74 3.36
C PRO A 124 14.14 8.06 2.03
N GLU A 125 13.40 8.56 1.04
CA GLU A 125 13.92 8.89 -0.28
C GLU A 125 14.88 10.10 -0.22
N SER A 126 14.52 11.11 0.57
CA SER A 126 15.36 12.30 0.75
C SER A 126 16.62 11.99 1.55
N LEU A 127 16.56 10.99 2.45
CA LEU A 127 17.72 10.46 3.15
C LEU A 127 18.64 9.67 2.21
N ALA A 128 18.10 8.77 1.39
CA ALA A 128 18.87 8.05 0.36
C ALA A 128 19.59 9.01 -0.59
N LEU A 129 18.96 10.14 -0.93
CA LEU A 129 19.59 11.23 -1.66
C LEU A 129 20.72 11.89 -0.88
N LEU A 130 20.52 12.22 0.40
CA LEU A 130 21.56 12.81 1.25
C LEU A 130 22.80 11.92 1.35
N THR A 131 22.62 10.61 1.52
CA THR A 131 23.74 9.65 1.61
C THR A 131 24.45 9.43 0.27
N SER A 132 23.83 9.84 -0.85
CA SER A 132 24.41 9.70 -2.19
C SER A 132 25.40 10.80 -2.57
N TYR A 133 25.55 11.84 -1.75
CA TYR A 133 26.45 12.96 -2.06
C TYR A 133 27.84 12.75 -1.44
N GLU A 134 28.86 13.27 -2.11
CA GLU A 134 30.25 13.27 -1.64
C GLU A 134 30.42 14.01 -0.30
N ASP A 135 29.54 14.96 0.01
CA ASP A 135 29.53 15.71 1.27
C ASP A 135 28.83 14.97 2.42
N ALA A 136 28.30 13.75 2.22
CA ALA A 136 27.63 12.98 3.25
C ALA A 136 28.47 12.78 4.54
N PRO A 137 29.78 12.44 4.48
CA PRO A 137 30.60 12.34 5.69
C PRO A 137 30.68 13.64 6.48
N HIS A 138 30.67 14.79 5.80
CA HIS A 138 30.66 16.10 6.46
C HIS A 138 29.30 16.40 7.10
N ILE A 139 28.21 16.18 6.36
CA ILE A 139 26.84 16.45 6.81
C ILE A 139 26.49 15.64 8.07
N PHE A 140 26.90 14.38 8.12
CA PHE A 140 26.52 13.44 9.20
C PHE A 140 27.55 13.32 10.32
N LYS A 141 28.70 14.02 10.26
CA LYS A 141 29.79 13.91 11.23
C LYS A 141 29.34 14.07 12.69
N GLY A 142 28.39 14.96 12.95
CA GLY A 142 27.86 15.25 14.29
C GLY A 142 26.62 14.45 14.67
N LEU A 143 26.10 13.57 13.81
CA LEU A 143 24.81 12.93 14.00
C LEU A 143 24.84 11.99 15.21
N GLN A 144 23.93 12.21 16.16
CA GLN A 144 23.87 11.49 17.43
C GLN A 144 22.65 10.57 17.53
N ARG A 145 21.51 10.98 16.92
CA ARG A 145 20.25 10.25 17.02
C ARG A 145 19.48 10.26 15.71
N ILE A 146 18.89 9.11 15.35
CA ILE A 146 17.86 9.02 14.32
C ILE A 146 16.55 8.54 14.93
N ILE A 147 15.47 9.24 14.61
CA ILE A 147 14.09 8.89 15.00
C ILE A 147 13.37 8.44 13.73
N VAL A 148 12.87 7.22 13.71
CA VAL A 148 12.05 6.65 12.65
C VAL A 148 10.61 6.59 13.15
N ASP A 149 9.79 7.52 12.69
CA ASP A 149 8.38 7.56 13.07
C ASP A 149 7.53 6.64 12.21
N GLU A 150 6.43 6.16 12.78
CA GLU A 150 5.51 5.19 12.18
C GLU A 150 6.28 4.00 11.55
N ILE A 151 7.26 3.45 12.29
CA ILE A 151 8.19 2.45 11.77
C ILE A 151 7.48 1.20 11.19
N HIS A 152 6.32 0.84 11.75
CA HIS A 152 5.47 -0.25 11.25
C HIS A 152 4.98 -0.05 9.81
N ALA A 153 4.83 1.20 9.36
CA ALA A 153 4.40 1.52 8.00
C ALA A 153 5.56 1.38 7.00
N LEU A 154 6.81 1.47 7.50
CA LEU A 154 8.01 1.31 6.69
C LEU A 154 8.48 -0.14 6.67
N ALA A 155 8.41 -0.86 7.80
CA ALA A 155 8.92 -2.22 7.98
C ALA A 155 8.48 -3.20 6.88
N GLU A 156 7.22 -3.14 6.46
CA GLU A 156 6.60 -4.07 5.49
C GLU A 156 6.81 -3.68 4.02
N SER A 157 7.66 -2.70 3.72
CA SER A 157 7.78 -2.14 2.36
C SER A 157 9.22 -2.01 1.87
N LYS A 158 9.38 -2.04 0.54
CA LYS A 158 10.66 -1.69 -0.12
C LYS A 158 11.19 -0.31 0.28
N ARG A 159 10.31 0.61 0.71
CA ARG A 159 10.73 1.92 1.25
C ARG A 159 11.45 1.77 2.58
N GLY A 160 10.96 0.89 3.46
CA GLY A 160 11.65 0.53 4.69
C GLY A 160 12.97 -0.16 4.41
N ASP A 161 13.04 -1.08 3.45
CA ASP A 161 14.31 -1.73 3.09
C ASP A 161 15.37 -0.72 2.63
N GLN A 162 14.97 0.27 1.81
CA GLN A 162 15.85 1.36 1.41
C GLN A 162 16.29 2.23 2.60
N LEU A 163 15.39 2.48 3.57
CA LEU A 163 15.73 3.18 4.81
C LEU A 163 16.73 2.37 5.63
N MET A 164 16.51 1.07 5.84
CA MET A 164 17.41 0.21 6.61
C MET A 164 18.82 0.20 6.00
N LEU A 165 18.94 0.11 4.67
CA LEU A 165 20.22 0.26 3.97
C LEU A 165 20.84 1.66 4.14
N ALA A 166 20.03 2.72 4.17
CA ALA A 166 20.55 4.05 4.51
C ALA A 166 21.04 4.11 5.97
N LEU A 167 20.37 3.44 6.91
CA LEU A 167 20.80 3.37 8.32
C LEU A 167 22.14 2.64 8.47
N SER A 168 22.39 1.56 7.73
CA SER A 168 23.72 0.91 7.77
C SER A 168 24.81 1.88 7.32
N ARG A 169 24.56 2.65 6.26
CA ARG A 169 25.52 3.67 5.79
C ARG A 169 25.72 4.79 6.79
N LEU A 170 24.64 5.28 7.40
CA LEU A 170 24.74 6.31 8.45
C LEU A 170 25.55 5.83 9.65
N GLN A 171 25.41 4.55 10.05
CA GLN A 171 26.19 3.99 11.14
C GLN A 171 27.71 3.98 10.85
N THR A 172 28.12 3.78 9.60
CA THR A 172 29.53 3.93 9.22
C THR A 172 29.98 5.39 9.32
N LEU A 173 29.14 6.33 8.90
CA LEU A 173 29.47 7.77 8.92
C LEU A 173 29.44 8.37 10.34
N ALA A 174 28.59 7.83 11.21
CA ALA A 174 28.41 8.21 12.61
C ALA A 174 28.36 6.94 13.48
N PRO A 175 29.52 6.41 13.92
CA PRO A 175 29.60 5.14 14.65
C PRO A 175 28.75 5.07 15.93
N ASP A 176 28.61 6.21 16.63
CA ASP A 176 27.86 6.35 17.88
C ASP A 176 26.37 6.69 17.68
N LEU A 177 25.86 6.59 16.44
CA LEU A 177 24.47 6.86 16.11
C LEU A 177 23.53 5.95 16.91
N ARG A 178 22.60 6.58 17.64
CA ARG A 178 21.51 5.91 18.38
C ARG A 178 20.22 5.94 17.58
N ARG A 179 19.46 4.84 17.59
CA ARG A 179 18.25 4.67 16.79
C ARG A 179 16.99 4.62 17.66
N VAL A 180 15.97 5.35 17.27
CA VAL A 180 14.67 5.37 17.97
C VAL A 180 13.57 5.06 16.96
N GLY A 181 12.77 4.04 17.24
CA GLY A 181 11.56 3.71 16.48
C GLY A 181 10.33 4.16 17.25
N LEU A 182 9.39 4.82 16.58
CA LEU A 182 8.11 5.19 17.17
C LEU A 182 6.99 4.46 16.41
N SER A 183 6.06 3.87 17.16
CA SER A 183 4.91 3.19 16.57
C SER A 183 3.66 3.33 17.45
N ALA A 184 2.49 3.35 16.80
CA ALA A 184 1.20 3.23 17.49
C ALA A 184 0.82 1.78 17.77
N THR A 185 0.97 0.94 16.75
CA THR A 185 0.40 -0.40 16.68
C THR A 185 1.39 -1.30 15.96
N VAL A 186 1.78 -2.41 16.59
CA VAL A 186 2.69 -3.39 16.02
C VAL A 186 2.18 -4.78 16.39
N GLU A 187 2.09 -5.68 15.40
CA GLU A 187 1.75 -7.08 15.60
C GLU A 187 2.93 -7.85 16.22
N ASP A 188 4.11 -7.75 15.59
CA ASP A 188 5.37 -8.34 16.09
C ASP A 188 6.39 -7.23 16.46
N PRO A 189 6.32 -6.70 17.70
CA PRO A 189 7.27 -5.71 18.20
C PRO A 189 8.73 -6.15 18.09
N ASP A 190 9.02 -7.42 18.35
CA ASP A 190 10.39 -7.94 18.40
C ASP A 190 11.01 -8.00 17.00
N ALA A 191 10.23 -8.38 15.98
CA ALA A 191 10.70 -8.33 14.59
C ALA A 191 11.08 -6.91 14.17
N ILE A 192 10.22 -5.91 14.44
CA ILE A 192 10.51 -4.51 14.08
C ILE A 192 11.67 -3.95 14.90
N ALA A 193 11.74 -4.25 16.20
CA ALA A 193 12.84 -3.82 17.06
C ALA A 193 14.17 -4.37 16.55
N SER A 194 14.19 -5.65 16.16
CA SER A 194 15.34 -6.29 15.54
C SER A 194 15.71 -5.62 14.21
N GLU A 195 14.75 -5.29 13.35
CA GLU A 195 15.02 -4.60 12.07
C GLU A 195 15.62 -3.20 12.25
N LEU A 196 15.14 -2.44 13.23
CA LEU A 196 15.63 -1.10 13.55
C LEU A 196 17.07 -1.14 14.07
N ALA A 197 17.39 -2.12 14.92
CA ALA A 197 18.70 -2.24 15.57
C ALA A 197 19.83 -2.43 14.54
N ARG A 198 21.05 -2.04 14.92
CA ARG A 198 22.26 -2.43 14.21
C ARG A 198 22.67 -3.81 14.71
N HIS A 199 22.44 -4.87 13.94
CA HIS A 199 22.78 -6.22 14.39
C HIS A 199 24.28 -6.35 14.76
N PRO A 200 24.62 -6.99 15.90
CA PRO A 200 23.74 -7.70 16.84
C PRO A 200 23.28 -6.87 18.06
N ASP A 201 23.34 -5.54 18.00
CA ASP A 201 22.94 -4.65 19.10
C ASP A 201 21.48 -4.92 19.51
N PRO A 202 21.17 -4.82 20.82
CA PRO A 202 19.80 -4.95 21.30
C PRO A 202 18.96 -3.71 20.98
N CYS A 203 17.63 -3.88 20.95
CA CYS A 203 16.67 -2.79 20.91
C CYS A 203 15.63 -2.99 22.01
N ALA A 204 15.63 -2.12 23.02
CA ALA A 204 14.66 -2.22 24.10
C ALA A 204 13.31 -1.66 23.65
N ILE A 205 12.23 -2.39 23.97
CA ILE A 205 10.87 -1.99 23.63
C ILE A 205 10.21 -1.39 24.88
N ILE A 206 9.72 -0.16 24.74
CA ILE A 206 8.99 0.57 25.77
C ILE A 206 7.53 0.62 25.35
N HIS A 207 6.65 0.10 26.21
CA HIS A 207 5.21 0.18 26.04
C HIS A 207 4.66 1.31 26.91
N ALA A 208 4.00 2.29 26.29
CA ALA A 208 3.17 3.21 27.03
C ALA A 208 1.85 2.54 27.42
N ASP A 209 1.17 3.12 28.41
CA ASP A 209 -0.23 2.80 28.69
C ASP A 209 -1.08 2.98 27.42
N PRO A 210 -1.82 1.95 26.99
CA PRO A 210 -2.66 1.99 25.80
C PRO A 210 -3.81 2.99 25.90
N GLY A 211 -4.17 3.44 27.10
CA GLY A 211 -5.34 4.28 27.33
C GLY A 211 -6.65 3.48 27.33
N PRO A 212 -7.81 4.15 27.26
CA PRO A 212 -9.11 3.47 27.28
C PRO A 212 -9.40 2.74 25.96
N ASP A 213 -10.13 1.63 26.06
CA ASP A 213 -10.58 0.87 24.89
C ASP A 213 -11.42 1.73 23.94
N PRO A 214 -11.29 1.52 22.61
CA PRO A 214 -12.06 2.29 21.64
C PRO A 214 -13.56 1.94 21.68
N ASP A 215 -14.40 2.95 21.51
CA ASP A 215 -15.85 2.82 21.34
C ASP A 215 -16.14 2.58 19.85
N ILE A 216 -16.19 1.29 19.50
CA ILE A 216 -16.31 0.81 18.11
C ILE A 216 -17.57 -0.04 17.92
N GLN A 217 -18.34 0.28 16.88
CA GLN A 217 -19.56 -0.46 16.54
C GLN A 217 -19.93 -0.33 15.05
N MET A 218 -20.90 -1.12 14.60
CA MET A 218 -21.48 -0.97 13.28
C MET A 218 -22.51 0.17 13.29
N LEU A 219 -22.55 0.98 12.24
CA LEU A 219 -23.59 2.00 12.09
C LEU A 219 -24.95 1.34 11.89
N ILE A 220 -25.93 1.73 12.70
CA ILE A 220 -27.31 1.26 12.56
C ILE A 220 -27.97 2.01 11.41
N THR A 221 -28.44 1.27 10.40
CA THR A 221 -29.14 1.81 9.23
C THR A 221 -30.56 1.25 9.11
N GLN A 222 -31.48 2.05 8.56
CA GLN A 222 -32.85 1.61 8.27
C GLN A 222 -32.89 0.67 7.05
N GLU A 223 -32.13 1.00 6.02
CA GLU A 223 -32.00 0.19 4.82
C GLU A 223 -30.97 -0.92 5.00
N LYS A 224 -31.23 -2.07 4.39
CA LYS A 224 -30.32 -3.21 4.38
C LYS A 224 -29.18 -2.95 3.37
N PRO A 225 -27.94 -3.38 3.67
CA PRO A 225 -26.86 -3.30 2.69
C PRO A 225 -27.22 -4.04 1.39
N PRO A 226 -26.84 -3.53 0.21
CA PRO A 226 -27.11 -4.18 -1.06
C PRO A 226 -26.29 -5.46 -1.22
N TRP A 227 -26.66 -6.31 -2.17
CA TRP A 227 -25.93 -7.55 -2.44
C TRP A 227 -24.52 -7.32 -3.02
N ALA A 228 -24.33 -6.29 -3.85
CA ALA A 228 -23.04 -5.91 -4.41
C ALA A 228 -22.98 -4.41 -4.75
N GLY A 229 -21.76 -3.89 -4.95
CA GLY A 229 -21.50 -2.68 -5.76
C GLY A 229 -22.02 -1.32 -5.26
N GLY A 230 -22.45 -1.18 -4.01
CA GLY A 230 -23.21 0.01 -3.56
C GLY A 230 -22.42 1.21 -3.03
N GLY A 231 -21.11 1.06 -2.77
CA GLY A 231 -20.30 2.14 -2.16
C GLY A 231 -20.93 2.76 -0.90
N ALA A 232 -21.73 1.97 -0.16
CA ALA A 232 -22.53 2.39 1.00
C ALA A 232 -23.50 3.58 0.78
N LYS A 233 -24.00 3.82 -0.44
CA LYS A 233 -24.96 4.90 -0.71
C LYS A 233 -26.21 4.83 0.18
N TYR A 234 -26.69 3.63 0.49
CA TYR A 234 -27.87 3.39 1.35
C TYR A 234 -27.70 3.95 2.78
N ALA A 235 -26.47 4.10 3.25
CA ALA A 235 -26.16 4.54 4.61
C ALA A 235 -25.99 6.07 4.73
N ILE A 236 -26.02 6.82 3.63
CA ILE A 236 -25.78 8.26 3.60
C ILE A 236 -26.65 9.04 4.60
N PRO A 237 -27.97 8.78 4.73
CA PRO A 237 -28.80 9.47 5.71
C PRO A 237 -28.28 9.28 7.15
N ALA A 238 -27.99 8.04 7.54
CA ALA A 238 -27.45 7.72 8.87
C ALA A 238 -26.06 8.33 9.10
N VAL A 239 -25.21 8.36 8.06
CA VAL A 239 -23.89 9.01 8.11
C VAL A 239 -24.04 10.52 8.34
N LEU A 240 -24.96 11.20 7.64
CA LEU A 240 -25.22 12.63 7.84
C LEU A 240 -25.74 12.92 9.26
N ASP A 241 -26.59 12.04 9.80
CA ASP A 241 -27.08 12.18 11.18
C ASP A 241 -25.94 12.08 12.20
N GLU A 242 -24.97 11.19 11.99
CA GLU A 242 -23.78 11.10 12.83
C GLU A 242 -22.87 12.33 12.68
N VAL A 243 -22.68 12.84 11.45
CA VAL A 243 -21.93 14.08 11.20
C VAL A 243 -22.56 15.27 11.95
N LYS A 244 -23.89 15.33 12.08
CA LYS A 244 -24.57 16.39 12.84
C LYS A 244 -24.33 16.32 14.35
N LYS A 245 -24.16 15.12 14.90
CA LYS A 245 -23.92 14.88 16.33
C LYS A 245 -22.47 15.17 16.75
N HIS A 246 -21.55 15.21 15.79
CA HIS A 246 -20.11 15.29 16.02
C HIS A 246 -19.51 16.58 15.42
N LYS A 247 -18.46 17.12 16.03
CA LYS A 247 -17.76 18.34 15.59
C LYS A 247 -17.06 18.14 14.25
N THR A 248 -16.26 17.08 14.13
CA THR A 248 -15.46 16.79 12.94
C THR A 248 -15.34 15.28 12.73
N THR A 249 -15.93 14.80 11.64
CA THR A 249 -15.95 13.37 11.28
C THR A 249 -15.01 13.06 10.12
N LEU A 250 -14.16 12.04 10.25
CA LEU A 250 -13.40 11.48 9.13
C LEU A 250 -14.13 10.27 8.54
N ILE A 251 -14.43 10.30 7.23
CA ILE A 251 -15.15 9.23 6.54
C ILE A 251 -14.20 8.52 5.58
N PHE A 252 -13.61 7.42 6.01
CA PHE A 252 -12.62 6.66 5.25
C PHE A 252 -13.24 5.74 4.21
N HIS A 253 -12.61 5.70 3.04
CA HIS A 253 -12.87 4.76 1.96
C HIS A 253 -11.59 4.04 1.54
N ASN A 254 -11.74 2.81 1.04
CA ASN A 254 -10.61 1.98 0.62
C ASN A 254 -10.02 2.41 -0.73
N THR A 255 -10.81 3.04 -1.61
CA THR A 255 -10.36 3.47 -2.94
C THR A 255 -10.74 4.91 -3.24
N ARG A 256 -9.97 5.55 -4.15
CA ARG A 256 -10.19 6.95 -4.56
C ARG A 256 -11.52 7.14 -5.29
N ALA A 257 -11.90 6.23 -6.20
CA ALA A 257 -13.21 6.32 -6.87
C ALA A 257 -14.38 6.18 -5.89
N GLN A 258 -14.30 5.26 -4.93
CA GLN A 258 -15.38 5.14 -3.95
C GLN A 258 -15.50 6.40 -3.08
N ALA A 259 -14.38 7.00 -2.67
CA ALA A 259 -14.38 8.28 -1.95
C ALA A 259 -15.07 9.40 -2.76
N GLU A 260 -14.75 9.54 -4.05
CA GLU A 260 -15.35 10.54 -4.95
C GLU A 260 -16.85 10.30 -5.17
N ILE A 261 -17.25 9.04 -5.42
CA ILE A 261 -18.67 8.66 -5.61
C ILE A 261 -19.46 8.89 -4.33
N PHE A 262 -18.92 8.49 -3.18
CA PHE A 262 -19.58 8.68 -1.89
C PHE A 262 -19.70 10.17 -1.56
N PHE A 263 -18.62 10.95 -1.71
CA PHE A 263 -18.64 12.39 -1.49
C PHE A 263 -19.68 13.09 -2.37
N HIS A 264 -19.77 12.73 -3.65
CA HIS A 264 -20.79 13.28 -4.54
C HIS A 264 -22.22 12.99 -4.06
N ASN A 265 -22.52 11.74 -3.69
CA ASN A 265 -23.85 11.39 -3.19
C ASN A 265 -24.14 12.02 -1.82
N LEU A 266 -23.13 12.09 -0.93
CA LEU A 266 -23.22 12.75 0.37
C LEU A 266 -23.52 14.24 0.19
N TRP A 267 -22.84 14.90 -0.75
CA TRP A 267 -23.08 16.30 -1.11
C TRP A 267 -24.51 16.54 -1.61
N LEU A 268 -25.03 15.67 -2.49
CA LEU A 268 -26.40 15.78 -2.99
C LEU A 268 -27.47 15.58 -1.90
N ALA A 269 -27.17 14.75 -0.89
CA ALA A 269 -28.08 14.48 0.23
C ALA A 269 -27.95 15.49 1.38
N ASN A 270 -26.91 16.35 1.37
CA ASN A 270 -26.62 17.32 2.42
C ASN A 270 -27.54 18.54 2.33
N THR A 271 -28.77 18.43 2.83
CA THR A 271 -29.77 19.51 2.80
C THR A 271 -29.50 20.62 3.81
N ASP A 272 -28.63 20.39 4.80
CA ASP A 272 -28.31 21.34 5.88
C ASP A 272 -27.05 22.16 5.60
N ASP A 273 -26.51 22.08 4.37
CA ASP A 273 -25.31 22.77 3.92
C ASP A 273 -24.10 22.59 4.87
N LEU A 274 -23.99 21.40 5.48
CA LEU A 274 -22.86 21.08 6.36
C LEU A 274 -21.54 21.26 5.59
N PRO A 275 -20.53 21.92 6.18
CA PRO A 275 -19.25 22.11 5.50
C PRO A 275 -18.51 20.77 5.43
N ILE A 276 -18.49 20.18 4.24
CA ILE A 276 -17.86 18.89 3.97
C ILE A 276 -16.75 19.02 2.93
N GLY A 277 -15.71 18.19 3.05
CA GLY A 277 -14.57 18.15 2.14
C GLY A 277 -14.21 16.74 1.65
N ILE A 278 -13.35 16.66 0.65
CA ILE A 278 -12.75 15.40 0.16
C ILE A 278 -11.23 15.49 0.17
N HIS A 279 -10.56 14.40 0.56
CA HIS A 279 -9.10 14.34 0.61
C HIS A 279 -8.53 13.00 0.11
N HIS A 280 -7.78 13.04 -0.99
CA HIS A 280 -7.00 11.90 -1.49
C HIS A 280 -5.85 12.33 -2.40
N GLY A 281 -4.90 11.41 -2.65
CA GLY A 281 -3.65 11.69 -3.37
C GLY A 281 -3.80 12.20 -4.81
N SER A 282 -4.89 11.89 -5.51
CA SER A 282 -5.15 12.38 -6.89
C SER A 282 -5.60 13.84 -6.97
N LEU A 283 -5.89 14.51 -5.84
CA LEU A 283 -6.29 15.92 -5.84
C LEU A 283 -5.06 16.83 -6.05
N SER A 284 -5.31 18.00 -6.65
CA SER A 284 -4.26 19.01 -6.80
C SER A 284 -3.70 19.44 -5.43
N ARG A 285 -2.43 19.82 -5.41
CA ARG A 285 -1.75 20.29 -4.19
C ARG A 285 -2.50 21.44 -3.51
N GLU A 286 -2.93 22.44 -4.31
CA GLU A 286 -3.69 23.59 -3.84
C GLU A 286 -5.00 23.17 -3.13
N GLN A 287 -5.73 22.19 -3.68
CA GLN A 287 -6.95 21.67 -3.04
C GLN A 287 -6.65 20.93 -1.74
N ARG A 288 -5.59 20.10 -1.71
CA ARG A 288 -5.20 19.39 -0.48
C ARG A 288 -4.82 20.36 0.63
N GLU A 289 -3.92 21.32 0.34
CA GLU A 289 -3.51 22.34 1.31
C GLU A 289 -4.71 23.15 1.83
N ARG A 290 -5.71 23.44 1.00
CA ARG A 290 -6.93 24.12 1.41
C ARG A 290 -7.80 23.28 2.37
N VAL A 291 -7.98 22.00 2.08
CA VAL A 291 -8.75 21.09 2.97
C VAL A 291 -7.98 20.87 4.27
N GLU A 292 -6.67 20.65 4.21
CA GLU A 292 -5.80 20.49 5.38
C GLU A 292 -5.84 21.74 6.28
N ALA A 293 -5.79 22.95 5.71
CA ALA A 293 -5.91 24.19 6.46
C ALA A 293 -7.28 24.33 7.15
N ALA A 294 -8.37 24.02 6.44
CA ALA A 294 -9.73 24.06 6.97
C ALA A 294 -9.98 23.00 8.07
N MET A 295 -9.27 21.87 8.02
CA MET A 295 -9.28 20.88 9.09
C MET A 295 -8.60 21.41 10.35
N VAL A 296 -7.41 22.01 10.21
CA VAL A 296 -6.65 22.57 11.35
C VAL A 296 -7.42 23.70 12.07
N THR A 297 -8.20 24.49 11.34
CA THR A 297 -9.04 25.56 11.90
C THR A 297 -10.37 25.06 12.46
N GLY A 298 -10.77 23.81 12.19
CA GLY A 298 -12.05 23.25 12.61
C GLY A 298 -13.25 23.72 11.78
N ASP A 299 -13.02 24.18 10.54
CA ASP A 299 -14.07 24.73 9.67
C ASP A 299 -14.91 23.66 8.95
N LEU A 300 -14.51 22.39 9.03
CA LEU A 300 -15.17 21.26 8.37
C LEU A 300 -15.87 20.33 9.38
N ARG A 301 -17.12 19.96 9.07
CA ARG A 301 -17.91 18.97 9.81
C ARG A 301 -17.59 17.54 9.40
N ALA A 302 -17.30 17.30 8.11
CA ALA A 302 -16.89 15.99 7.65
C ALA A 302 -15.87 16.03 6.52
N ILE A 303 -14.99 15.03 6.48
CA ILE A 303 -14.00 14.87 5.43
C ILE A 303 -14.05 13.43 4.90
N VAL A 304 -14.46 13.28 3.64
CA VAL A 304 -14.40 11.99 2.94
C VAL A 304 -12.97 11.78 2.45
N CYS A 305 -12.33 10.69 2.89
CA CYS A 305 -10.91 10.51 2.66
C CYS A 305 -10.52 9.07 2.33
N THR A 306 -9.30 8.91 1.82
CA THR A 306 -8.65 7.60 1.64
C THR A 306 -7.48 7.49 2.61
N GLY A 307 -6.61 6.49 2.41
CA GLY A 307 -5.41 6.33 3.25
C GLY A 307 -4.41 7.47 3.28
N SER A 308 -4.65 8.54 2.52
CA SER A 308 -3.92 9.81 2.67
C SER A 308 -4.00 10.41 4.08
N LEU A 309 -5.01 10.07 4.88
CA LEU A 309 -5.19 10.56 6.25
C LEU A 309 -5.04 9.45 7.31
N ASP A 310 -4.59 8.24 6.94
CA ASP A 310 -4.46 7.10 7.87
C ASP A 310 -3.32 7.32 8.91
N LEU A 311 -2.28 8.10 8.57
CA LEU A 311 -1.00 8.15 9.28
C LEU A 311 -0.61 9.53 9.83
N GLY A 312 0.01 9.49 11.02
CA GLY A 312 0.81 10.50 11.72
C GLY A 312 0.29 11.90 12.02
N ILE A 313 -0.56 12.50 11.21
CA ILE A 313 -0.81 13.95 11.32
C ILE A 313 -1.87 14.21 12.40
N ASP A 314 -1.58 15.18 13.27
CA ASP A 314 -2.55 15.73 14.22
C ASP A 314 -3.48 16.69 13.46
N TRP A 315 -4.70 16.22 13.19
CA TRP A 315 -5.69 16.95 12.40
C TRP A 315 -6.63 17.83 13.25
N GLY A 316 -6.39 17.95 14.57
CA GLY A 316 -7.26 18.66 15.50
C GLY A 316 -8.28 17.75 16.20
N ASP A 317 -9.31 18.35 16.82
CA ASP A 317 -10.37 17.67 17.60
C ASP A 317 -11.32 16.84 16.70
N VAL A 318 -10.81 15.85 15.97
CA VAL A 318 -11.63 14.82 15.30
C VAL A 318 -12.28 13.98 16.40
N ASP A 319 -13.60 13.87 16.38
CA ASP A 319 -14.36 13.18 17.44
C ASP A 319 -15.03 11.89 16.98
N LEU A 320 -15.12 11.66 15.66
CA LEU A 320 -15.65 10.43 15.07
C LEU A 320 -14.89 10.01 13.81
N VAL A 321 -14.63 8.71 13.70
CA VAL A 321 -14.18 8.06 12.47
C VAL A 321 -15.28 7.15 11.93
N ILE A 322 -15.62 7.28 10.65
CA ILE A 322 -16.53 6.38 9.95
C ILE A 322 -15.71 5.62 8.90
N GLN A 323 -15.67 4.29 9.01
CA GLN A 323 -15.04 3.40 8.04
C GLN A 323 -16.10 2.87 7.07
N VAL A 324 -16.07 3.35 5.82
CA VAL A 324 -16.96 2.87 4.76
C VAL A 324 -16.33 1.71 4.00
N GLY A 325 -17.08 0.63 3.94
CA GLY A 325 -16.67 -0.68 3.47
C GLY A 325 -15.83 -1.43 4.50
N ALA A 326 -15.82 -2.76 4.40
CA ALA A 326 -15.06 -3.60 5.31
C ALA A 326 -13.57 -3.18 5.36
N PRO A 327 -12.97 -3.11 6.56
CA PRO A 327 -11.55 -2.87 6.71
C PRO A 327 -10.80 -4.11 6.20
N LYS A 328 -10.09 -3.97 5.07
CA LYS A 328 -9.35 -5.08 4.46
C LYS A 328 -8.22 -5.62 5.36
N ASN A 329 -7.82 -4.83 6.36
CA ASN A 329 -6.91 -5.19 7.44
C ASN A 329 -7.28 -4.46 8.75
N VAL A 330 -7.27 -5.19 9.86
CA VAL A 330 -7.47 -4.78 11.24
C VAL A 330 -6.43 -3.75 11.67
N LYS A 331 -5.14 -3.96 11.33
CA LYS A 331 -4.04 -3.02 11.66
C LYS A 331 -4.35 -1.60 11.20
N ARG A 332 -4.86 -1.45 9.96
CA ARG A 332 -5.24 -0.16 9.39
C ARG A 332 -6.52 0.40 10.01
N LEU A 333 -7.48 -0.46 10.35
CA LEU A 333 -8.67 -0.04 11.08
C LEU A 333 -8.26 0.62 12.40
N VAL A 334 -7.38 0.00 13.19
CA VAL A 334 -6.90 0.56 14.46
C VAL A 334 -6.19 1.90 14.26
N GLN A 335 -5.35 2.01 13.22
CA GLN A 335 -4.70 3.28 12.86
C GLN A 335 -5.70 4.39 12.52
N ARG A 336 -6.77 4.06 11.77
CA ARG A 336 -7.86 4.99 11.45
C ARG A 336 -8.64 5.39 12.68
N ILE A 337 -9.02 4.43 13.53
CA ILE A 337 -9.74 4.66 14.78
C ILE A 337 -8.95 5.62 15.68
N GLY A 338 -7.63 5.42 15.80
CA GLY A 338 -6.75 6.29 16.58
C GLY A 338 -6.68 7.75 16.10
N ARG A 339 -7.33 8.10 14.98
CA ARG A 339 -7.51 9.50 14.55
C ARG A 339 -8.65 10.21 15.28
N ALA A 340 -9.62 9.48 15.83
CA ALA A 340 -10.69 10.05 16.65
C ALA A 340 -10.25 10.22 18.11
N ASN A 341 -10.62 11.33 18.72
CA ASN A 341 -10.34 11.73 20.10
C ASN A 341 -8.85 11.56 20.46
N HIS A 342 -8.00 12.43 19.89
CA HIS A 342 -6.53 12.45 20.05
C HIS A 342 -6.06 12.86 21.47
N ARG A 343 -6.84 12.53 22.51
CA ARG A 343 -6.57 12.82 23.92
C ARG A 343 -6.29 11.53 24.66
N TYR A 344 -5.20 11.49 25.41
CA TYR A 344 -4.72 10.31 26.15
C TYR A 344 -5.78 9.63 27.06
N ASN A 345 -6.76 10.38 27.57
CA ASN A 345 -7.75 9.90 28.54
C ASN A 345 -9.17 9.74 27.96
N ALA A 346 -9.37 9.78 26.62
CA ALA A 346 -10.69 9.65 26.02
C ALA A 346 -10.70 8.51 24.98
N PRO A 347 -11.75 7.66 24.94
CA PRO A 347 -11.83 6.60 23.97
C PRO A 347 -12.02 7.16 22.55
N SER A 348 -11.26 6.61 21.60
CA SER A 348 -11.49 6.85 20.19
C SER A 348 -12.84 6.27 19.79
N LYS A 349 -13.64 7.04 19.04
CA LYS A 349 -14.95 6.60 18.55
C LYS A 349 -14.91 6.26 17.07
N ALA A 350 -15.43 5.09 16.70
CA ALA A 350 -15.59 4.76 15.30
C ALA A 350 -16.82 3.93 14.96
N LEU A 351 -17.31 4.14 13.74
CA LEU A 351 -18.46 3.44 13.17
C LEU A 351 -18.07 2.76 11.86
N LEU A 352 -18.42 1.49 11.71
CA LEU A 352 -18.23 0.75 10.45
C LEU A 352 -19.52 0.74 9.64
N VAL A 353 -19.41 0.96 8.33
CA VAL A 353 -20.52 0.96 7.38
C VAL A 353 -20.21 -0.06 6.27
N PRO A 354 -20.83 -1.25 6.26
CA PRO A 354 -20.55 -2.25 5.23
C PRO A 354 -21.06 -1.76 3.86
N ALA A 355 -20.30 -1.94 2.79
CA ALA A 355 -20.71 -1.48 1.46
C ALA A 355 -21.66 -2.47 0.76
N ASN A 356 -21.67 -3.73 1.21
CA ASN A 356 -22.56 -4.79 0.75
C ASN A 356 -22.86 -5.79 1.89
N ARG A 357 -23.73 -6.77 1.63
CA ARG A 357 -24.19 -7.72 2.64
C ARG A 357 -23.10 -8.68 3.15
N PHE A 358 -22.15 -9.09 2.29
CA PHE A 358 -21.03 -9.94 2.72
C PHE A 358 -20.11 -9.17 3.69
N GLU A 359 -19.86 -7.90 3.40
CA GLU A 359 -19.04 -7.01 4.24
C GLU A 359 -19.58 -6.81 5.66
N VAL A 360 -20.84 -7.15 5.93
CA VAL A 360 -21.36 -7.18 7.31
C VAL A 360 -20.59 -8.18 8.16
N VAL A 361 -20.35 -9.38 7.63
CA VAL A 361 -19.59 -10.43 8.33
C VAL A 361 -18.16 -9.99 8.57
N GLU A 362 -17.52 -9.39 7.56
CA GLU A 362 -16.17 -8.86 7.66
C GLU A 362 -16.05 -7.73 8.70
N CYS A 363 -17.01 -6.81 8.72
CA CYS A 363 -17.04 -5.72 9.69
C CYS A 363 -17.14 -6.26 11.12
N VAL A 364 -17.95 -7.29 11.36
CA VAL A 364 -18.04 -7.93 12.68
C VAL A 364 -16.73 -8.63 13.04
N ALA A 365 -16.18 -9.44 12.14
CA ALA A 365 -14.90 -10.11 12.35
C ALA A 365 -13.77 -9.11 12.66
N ALA A 366 -13.76 -7.95 12.00
CA ALA A 366 -12.79 -6.90 12.26
C ALA A 366 -13.02 -6.19 13.60
N LEU A 367 -14.27 -5.94 13.99
CA LEU A 367 -14.60 -5.37 15.31
C LEU A 367 -14.16 -6.29 16.44
N GLU A 368 -14.37 -7.60 16.31
CA GLU A 368 -13.90 -8.60 17.26
C GLU A 368 -12.37 -8.63 17.33
N ALA A 369 -11.69 -8.63 16.17
CA ALA A 369 -10.23 -8.60 16.13
C ALA A 369 -9.63 -7.36 16.82
N VAL A 370 -10.25 -6.17 16.65
CA VAL A 370 -9.82 -4.96 17.36
C VAL A 370 -9.99 -5.10 18.87
N LYS A 371 -11.12 -5.65 19.34
CA LYS A 371 -11.40 -5.87 20.78
C LYS A 371 -10.46 -6.90 21.40
N GLU A 372 -10.03 -7.89 20.63
CA GLU A 372 -9.09 -8.92 21.07
C GLU A 372 -7.62 -8.52 20.90
N HIS A 373 -7.34 -7.32 20.37
CA HIS A 373 -6.01 -6.83 20.01
C HIS A 373 -5.25 -7.75 19.04
N ASP A 374 -5.99 -8.45 18.17
CA ASP A 374 -5.45 -9.36 17.17
C ASP A 374 -5.21 -8.61 15.85
N LEU A 375 -3.98 -8.13 15.64
CA LEU A 375 -3.60 -7.30 14.49
C LEU A 375 -3.03 -8.16 13.36
N ASP A 376 -3.35 -7.82 12.10
CA ASP A 376 -2.76 -8.52 10.95
C ASP A 376 -1.37 -8.01 10.57
N GLY A 377 -0.56 -8.96 10.09
CA GLY A 377 0.62 -8.75 9.28
C GLY A 377 1.18 -10.08 8.78
N ASP A 378 1.98 -10.00 7.71
CA ASP A 378 2.67 -11.15 7.14
C ASP A 378 4.15 -11.09 7.57
N PRO A 379 4.80 -12.23 7.88
CA PRO A 379 6.21 -12.25 8.20
C PRO A 379 7.03 -11.59 7.09
N LYS A 380 7.92 -10.67 7.47
CA LYS A 380 8.79 -10.03 6.50
C LYS A 380 9.71 -11.06 5.86
N GLY A 381 9.62 -11.18 4.53
CA GLY A 381 10.50 -12.03 3.75
C GLY A 381 11.94 -11.51 3.62
N PRO A 382 12.79 -12.16 2.80
CA PRO A 382 14.14 -11.68 2.55
C PRO A 382 14.16 -10.30 1.90
N GLY A 383 15.24 -9.54 2.14
CA GLY A 383 15.38 -8.17 1.64
C GLY A 383 15.38 -8.12 0.10
N PRO A 384 14.64 -7.18 -0.51
CA PRO A 384 14.48 -7.08 -1.95
C PRO A 384 15.81 -6.70 -2.63
N ARG A 385 16.22 -7.51 -3.63
CA ARG A 385 17.54 -7.37 -4.29
C ARG A 385 17.62 -6.20 -5.28
N ASP A 386 16.50 -5.75 -5.83
CA ASP A 386 16.45 -4.54 -6.64
C ASP A 386 16.75 -3.28 -5.82
N VAL A 387 16.26 -3.20 -4.59
CA VAL A 387 16.58 -2.13 -3.63
C VAL A 387 18.06 -2.19 -3.22
N LEU A 388 18.62 -3.39 -3.03
CA LEU A 388 20.05 -3.56 -2.79
C LEU A 388 20.89 -3.03 -3.96
N CYS A 389 20.52 -3.35 -5.20
CA CYS A 389 21.18 -2.81 -6.39
C CYS A 389 21.15 -1.27 -6.41
N GLN A 390 19.99 -0.68 -6.09
CA GLN A 390 19.86 0.78 -5.97
C GLN A 390 20.83 1.34 -4.92
N HIS A 391 20.93 0.70 -3.75
CA HIS A 391 21.80 1.16 -2.67
C HIS A 391 23.30 1.08 -3.02
N ILE A 392 23.72 0.05 -3.77
CA ILE A 392 25.10 -0.04 -4.30
C ILE A 392 25.39 1.17 -5.21
N LEU A 393 24.47 1.51 -6.12
CA LEU A 393 24.62 2.68 -7.00
C LEU A 393 24.59 4.00 -6.23
N ILE A 394 23.77 4.10 -5.16
CA ILE A 394 23.74 5.26 -4.25
C ILE A 394 25.12 5.45 -3.59
N THR A 395 25.73 4.36 -3.13
CA THR A 395 27.05 4.39 -2.50
C THR A 395 28.11 4.85 -3.50
N ALA A 396 28.09 4.32 -4.72
CA ALA A 396 28.98 4.73 -5.81
C ALA A 396 28.85 6.22 -6.18
N CYS A 397 27.66 6.82 -6.01
CA CYS A 397 27.44 8.25 -6.26
C CYS A 397 28.12 9.16 -5.24
N ALA A 398 28.39 8.65 -4.03
CA ALA A 398 29.07 9.41 -2.98
C ALA A 398 30.59 9.33 -3.11
N GLY A 399 31.12 8.32 -3.80
CA GLY A 399 32.54 8.14 -4.07
C GLY A 399 32.94 6.68 -4.26
N PRO A 400 34.24 6.39 -4.44
CA PRO A 400 34.77 5.03 -4.47
C PRO A 400 34.45 4.27 -3.17
N PHE A 401 34.21 2.96 -3.28
CA PHE A 401 33.89 2.11 -2.12
C PHE A 401 34.51 0.72 -2.22
N ASP A 402 34.78 0.11 -1.07
CA ASP A 402 35.23 -1.27 -0.96
C ASP A 402 34.03 -2.23 -0.91
N ALA A 403 34.04 -3.27 -1.75
CA ALA A 403 32.94 -4.21 -1.84
C ALA A 403 32.77 -5.06 -0.57
N ASN A 404 33.87 -5.44 0.10
CA ASN A 404 33.81 -6.23 1.32
C ASN A 404 33.27 -5.38 2.48
N GLN A 405 33.72 -4.14 2.61
CA GLN A 405 33.23 -3.21 3.61
C GLN A 405 31.74 -2.93 3.41
N LEU A 406 31.30 -2.63 2.18
CA LEU A 406 29.89 -2.38 1.89
C LEU A 406 29.02 -3.61 2.23
N TYR A 407 29.49 -4.82 1.91
CA TYR A 407 28.80 -6.06 2.29
C TYR A 407 28.66 -6.22 3.81
N GLN A 408 29.71 -5.92 4.59
CA GLN A 408 29.64 -5.96 6.05
C GLN A 408 28.68 -4.91 6.61
N GLU A 409 28.66 -3.70 6.04
CA GLU A 409 27.70 -2.64 6.41
C GLU A 409 26.26 -3.14 6.24
N ILE A 410 25.93 -3.67 5.06
CA ILE A 410 24.57 -4.11 4.69
C ILE A 410 24.06 -5.24 5.59
N LYS A 411 24.94 -6.14 6.04
CA LYS A 411 24.57 -7.26 6.94
C LYS A 411 24.18 -6.83 8.35
N THR A 412 24.31 -5.54 8.69
CA THR A 412 23.94 -5.05 10.02
C THR A 412 22.46 -4.67 10.14
N VAL A 413 21.66 -4.73 9.07
CA VAL A 413 20.33 -4.11 9.06
C VAL A 413 19.23 -4.99 8.45
N GLY A 414 18.03 -4.89 9.04
CA GLY A 414 16.78 -5.40 8.48
C GLY A 414 16.83 -6.84 7.95
N ALA A 415 16.16 -7.04 6.81
CA ALA A 415 16.09 -8.33 6.13
C ALA A 415 17.39 -8.73 5.39
N TYR A 416 18.44 -7.90 5.43
CA TYR A 416 19.73 -8.15 4.78
C TYR A 416 20.77 -8.81 5.69
N ARG A 417 20.47 -9.01 6.98
CA ARG A 417 21.36 -9.70 7.94
C ARG A 417 21.78 -11.10 7.47
N THR A 418 20.87 -11.80 6.81
CA THR A 418 21.06 -13.17 6.28
C THR A 418 21.51 -13.17 4.81
N LEU A 419 21.81 -12.01 4.21
CA LEU A 419 22.28 -11.92 2.83
C LEU A 419 23.57 -12.72 2.67
N SER A 420 23.57 -13.65 1.69
CA SER A 420 24.75 -14.42 1.35
C SER A 420 25.74 -13.57 0.53
N ARG A 421 27.03 -13.92 0.61
CA ARG A 421 28.06 -13.24 -0.16
C ARG A 421 27.81 -13.34 -1.67
N ALA A 422 27.44 -14.53 -2.15
CA ALA A 422 27.09 -14.76 -3.55
C ALA A 422 25.93 -13.87 -4.02
N ALA A 423 24.87 -13.72 -3.22
CA ALA A 423 23.74 -12.86 -3.57
C ALA A 423 24.11 -11.37 -3.63
N PHE A 424 25.04 -10.91 -2.77
CA PHE A 424 25.60 -9.57 -2.85
C PHE A 424 26.44 -9.39 -4.12
N ASP A 425 27.34 -10.35 -4.41
CA ASP A 425 28.22 -10.29 -5.58
C ASP A 425 27.41 -10.32 -6.89
N ASP A 426 26.32 -11.09 -6.97
CA ASP A 426 25.37 -11.06 -8.09
C ASP A 426 24.79 -9.65 -8.30
N CYS A 427 24.41 -8.96 -7.22
CA CYS A 427 23.88 -7.60 -7.27
C CYS A 427 24.96 -6.59 -7.69
N LEU A 428 26.18 -6.76 -7.19
CA LEU A 428 27.32 -5.90 -7.54
C LEU A 428 27.72 -6.07 -9.01
N ASP A 429 27.81 -7.31 -9.52
CA ASP A 429 28.11 -7.58 -10.93
C ASP A 429 27.02 -6.99 -11.83
N PHE A 430 25.75 -7.17 -11.48
CA PHE A 430 24.65 -6.51 -12.18
C PHE A 430 24.79 -4.98 -12.17
N CYS A 431 25.14 -4.37 -11.03
CA CYS A 431 25.39 -2.93 -10.96
C CYS A 431 26.55 -2.53 -11.86
N ALA A 432 27.63 -3.31 -11.87
CA ALA A 432 28.84 -3.03 -12.63
C ALA A 432 28.63 -3.16 -14.14
N THR A 433 28.04 -4.24 -14.62
CA THR A 433 28.04 -4.63 -16.04
C THR A 433 26.64 -4.76 -16.66
N GLY A 434 25.60 -4.75 -15.82
CA GLY A 434 24.24 -5.11 -16.23
C GLY A 434 24.00 -6.61 -16.30
N GLY A 435 24.97 -7.47 -15.91
CA GLY A 435 24.87 -8.92 -15.99
C GLY A 435 25.38 -9.49 -17.33
N TYR A 436 25.44 -10.82 -17.43
CA TYR A 436 26.07 -11.54 -18.55
C TYR A 436 25.54 -11.11 -19.93
N ALA A 437 24.22 -11.05 -20.12
CA ALA A 437 23.62 -10.64 -21.39
C ALA A 437 23.90 -9.18 -21.78
N LEU A 438 24.13 -8.30 -20.80
CA LEU A 438 24.22 -6.86 -21.01
C LEU A 438 25.67 -6.33 -21.01
N ARG A 439 26.62 -7.10 -20.49
CA ARG A 439 28.04 -6.71 -20.33
C ARG A 439 28.75 -6.29 -21.63
N ALA A 440 28.26 -6.74 -22.78
CA ALA A 440 28.83 -6.38 -24.08
C ALA A 440 28.53 -4.92 -24.48
N TYR A 441 27.49 -4.30 -23.91
CA TYR A 441 27.05 -2.96 -24.27
C TYR A 441 27.58 -1.93 -23.27
N ASP A 442 28.34 -0.95 -23.77
CA ASP A 442 28.95 0.08 -22.93
C ASP A 442 27.97 0.86 -22.06
N LYS A 443 26.73 1.06 -22.53
CA LYS A 443 25.67 1.75 -21.79
C LYS A 443 25.29 1.10 -20.45
N TRP A 444 25.55 -0.20 -20.28
CA TRP A 444 25.19 -0.96 -19.08
C TRP A 444 26.36 -1.15 -18.10
N LYS A 445 27.57 -0.78 -18.52
CA LYS A 445 28.75 -0.76 -17.66
C LYS A 445 28.74 0.50 -16.80
N ARG A 446 28.18 0.44 -15.59
CA ARG A 446 28.00 1.60 -14.69
C ARG A 446 29.11 1.75 -13.67
N LEU A 447 29.73 0.64 -13.24
CA LEU A 447 30.85 0.65 -12.30
C LEU A 447 32.11 0.10 -12.95
N LEU A 448 33.26 0.53 -12.44
CA LEU A 448 34.56 -0.08 -12.72
C LEU A 448 35.33 -0.27 -11.41
N GLN A 449 36.18 -1.29 -11.40
CA GLN A 449 37.12 -1.51 -10.32
C GLN A 449 38.42 -0.74 -10.61
N THR A 450 38.91 0.00 -9.63
CA THR A 450 40.18 0.74 -9.71
C THR A 450 41.37 -0.18 -9.46
N ALA A 451 42.58 0.33 -9.66
CA ALA A 451 43.81 -0.41 -9.32
C ALA A 451 43.88 -0.81 -7.83
N ASP A 452 43.34 0.02 -6.94
CA ASP A 452 43.27 -0.22 -5.49
C ASP A 452 42.08 -1.12 -5.07
N GLU A 453 41.54 -1.91 -6.01
CA GLU A 453 40.40 -2.84 -5.82
C GLU A 453 39.07 -2.19 -5.39
N GLN A 454 38.99 -0.87 -5.27
CA GLN A 454 37.77 -0.11 -5.01
C GLN A 454 36.84 -0.06 -6.22
N TRP A 455 35.54 0.04 -5.99
CA TRP A 455 34.53 0.26 -7.02
C TRP A 455 34.11 1.72 -7.09
N GLN A 456 33.97 2.25 -8.29
CA GLN A 456 33.47 3.61 -8.52
C GLN A 456 32.60 3.69 -9.76
N LEU A 457 31.86 4.79 -9.92
CA LEU A 457 31.15 5.08 -11.16
C LEU A 457 32.13 5.16 -12.34
N ARG A 458 31.81 4.46 -13.45
CA ARG A 458 32.58 4.53 -14.69
C ARG A 458 32.57 5.95 -15.28
N ASP A 459 31.41 6.61 -15.22
CA ASP A 459 31.24 8.01 -15.61
C ASP A 459 30.68 8.79 -14.41
N PRO A 460 31.44 9.71 -13.79
CA PRO A 460 30.97 10.53 -12.67
C PRO A 460 29.69 11.33 -12.99
N ARG A 461 29.43 11.66 -14.26
CA ARG A 461 28.20 12.36 -14.67
C ARG A 461 26.94 11.51 -14.47
N ALA A 462 27.09 10.19 -14.38
CA ALA A 462 25.97 9.29 -14.09
C ALA A 462 25.37 9.51 -12.70
N ALA A 463 26.11 10.10 -11.75
CA ALA A 463 25.62 10.37 -10.40
C ALA A 463 24.35 11.23 -10.40
N GLN A 464 24.27 12.25 -11.27
CA GLN A 464 23.06 13.07 -11.39
C GLN A 464 21.87 12.26 -11.88
N ARG A 465 22.06 11.37 -12.87
CA ARG A 465 21.01 10.50 -13.42
C ARG A 465 20.51 9.50 -12.39
N ILE A 466 21.41 8.86 -11.66
CA ILE A 466 21.07 7.92 -10.58
C ILE A 466 20.25 8.66 -9.52
N ARG A 467 20.72 9.81 -9.03
CA ARG A 467 19.99 10.62 -8.03
C ARG A 467 18.57 11.00 -8.45
N MET A 468 18.34 11.33 -9.73
CA MET A 468 16.98 11.65 -10.23
C MET A 468 16.03 10.45 -10.27
N ASN A 469 16.55 9.22 -10.18
CA ASN A 469 15.77 7.99 -10.25
C ASN A 469 15.79 7.21 -8.91
N ILE A 470 16.38 7.75 -7.83
CA ILE A 470 16.32 7.14 -6.49
C ILE A 470 14.87 7.12 -6.00
N GLY A 471 14.40 5.92 -5.64
CA GLY A 471 13.10 5.70 -5.02
C GLY A 471 12.59 4.29 -5.26
N THR A 472 11.74 3.80 -4.36
CA THR A 472 11.12 2.46 -4.47
C THR A 472 9.63 2.52 -4.79
N ILE A 473 9.01 3.70 -4.69
CA ILE A 473 7.60 3.91 -5.04
C ILE A 473 7.46 3.83 -6.56
N GLN A 474 6.71 2.85 -7.03
CA GLN A 474 6.30 2.75 -8.43
C GLN A 474 5.00 3.54 -8.61
N ASP A 475 5.11 4.79 -9.06
CA ASP A 475 3.91 5.56 -9.42
C ASP A 475 3.22 4.92 -10.64
N THR A 476 1.89 4.86 -10.57
CA THR A 476 1.06 4.67 -11.76
C THR A 476 1.22 5.90 -12.65
N ASP A 477 1.49 5.71 -13.94
CA ASP A 477 1.58 6.84 -14.85
C ASP A 477 0.23 7.58 -14.91
N THR A 478 0.24 8.89 -14.66
CA THR A 478 -0.94 9.75 -14.66
C THR A 478 -0.88 10.76 -15.81
N LEU A 479 -2.06 11.12 -16.30
CA LEU A 479 -2.30 12.16 -17.29
C LEU A 479 -3.06 13.31 -16.64
N LYS A 480 -2.68 14.55 -16.97
CA LYS A 480 -3.38 15.74 -16.46
C LYS A 480 -4.75 15.87 -17.11
N VAL A 481 -5.77 16.21 -16.32
CA VAL A 481 -7.12 16.49 -16.82
C VAL A 481 -7.37 17.99 -16.82
N ARG A 482 -7.85 18.54 -17.94
CA ARG A 482 -8.14 19.97 -18.12
C ARG A 482 -9.47 20.20 -18.82
N MET A 483 -10.15 21.26 -18.44
CA MET A 483 -11.30 21.76 -19.22
C MET A 483 -10.84 22.25 -20.59
N LYS A 484 -11.57 21.91 -21.65
CA LYS A 484 -11.31 22.40 -23.00
C LYS A 484 -11.30 23.94 -23.01
N GLY A 485 -10.19 24.53 -23.50
CA GLY A 485 -9.98 25.98 -23.51
C GLY A 485 -9.49 26.60 -22.20
N ASN A 486 -9.18 25.80 -21.17
CA ASN A 486 -8.62 26.28 -19.90
C ASN A 486 -7.27 25.58 -19.60
N PHE A 487 -6.29 26.36 -19.16
CA PHE A 487 -4.95 25.85 -18.82
C PHE A 487 -4.83 25.34 -17.37
N LYS A 488 -5.76 25.71 -16.46
CA LYS A 488 -5.74 25.23 -15.07
C LYS A 488 -6.15 23.74 -15.01
N PRO A 489 -5.32 22.84 -14.43
CA PRO A 489 -5.67 21.44 -14.28
C PRO A 489 -6.78 21.24 -13.24
N LEU A 490 -7.69 20.31 -13.53
CA LEU A 490 -8.71 19.83 -12.58
C LEU A 490 -8.15 18.77 -11.63
N GLY A 491 -7.18 17.98 -12.12
CA GLY A 491 -6.56 16.89 -11.39
C GLY A 491 -5.80 15.98 -12.36
N GLU A 492 -5.54 14.74 -11.95
CA GLU A 492 -4.86 13.73 -12.75
C GLU A 492 -5.59 12.38 -12.72
N VAL A 493 -5.59 11.67 -13.84
CA VAL A 493 -6.14 10.31 -13.99
C VAL A 493 -5.07 9.35 -14.44
N GLU A 494 -5.19 8.06 -14.15
CA GLU A 494 -4.23 7.06 -14.60
C GLU A 494 -4.24 6.92 -16.13
N GLU A 495 -3.05 6.75 -16.74
CA GLU A 495 -2.87 6.56 -18.18
C GLU A 495 -3.62 5.30 -18.67
N ALA A 496 -3.61 4.23 -17.89
CA ALA A 496 -4.36 3.01 -18.19
C ALA A 496 -5.87 3.24 -18.25
N PHE A 497 -6.42 4.04 -17.32
CA PHE A 497 -7.84 4.42 -17.36
C PHE A 497 -8.14 5.30 -18.56
N ALA A 498 -7.32 6.32 -18.82
CA ALA A 498 -7.49 7.21 -19.96
C ALA A 498 -7.45 6.46 -21.30
N ALA A 499 -6.63 5.41 -21.42
CA ALA A 499 -6.59 4.54 -22.59
C ALA A 499 -7.90 3.76 -22.84
N THR A 500 -8.73 3.57 -21.82
CA THR A 500 -10.06 2.94 -21.96
C THR A 500 -11.17 3.91 -22.35
N LEU A 501 -10.88 5.22 -22.44
CA LEU A 501 -11.88 6.25 -22.72
C LEU A 501 -12.07 6.46 -24.21
N THR A 502 -13.33 6.49 -24.65
CA THR A 502 -13.73 6.87 -26.01
C THR A 502 -14.39 8.25 -25.99
N PRO A 503 -14.15 9.15 -26.98
CA PRO A 503 -14.78 10.47 -27.01
C PRO A 503 -16.29 10.41 -26.77
N GLY A 504 -16.77 11.15 -25.77
CA GLY A 504 -18.16 11.09 -25.30
C GLY A 504 -18.39 10.30 -24.00
N ASP A 505 -17.43 9.46 -23.58
CA ASP A 505 -17.42 8.84 -22.25
C ASP A 505 -17.41 9.92 -21.16
N THR A 506 -18.03 9.63 -20.01
CA THR A 506 -18.04 10.53 -18.85
C THR A 506 -17.31 9.88 -17.68
N PHE A 507 -16.69 10.68 -16.81
CA PHE A 507 -16.04 10.19 -15.59
C PHE A 507 -16.06 11.26 -14.50
N LEU A 508 -15.76 10.86 -13.25
CA LEU A 508 -15.71 11.76 -12.10
C LEU A 508 -14.28 12.22 -11.81
N ILE A 509 -14.11 13.52 -11.54
CA ILE A 509 -12.86 14.07 -11.01
C ILE A 509 -13.14 15.31 -10.15
N GLY A 510 -12.65 15.32 -8.91
CA GLY A 510 -12.83 16.43 -7.98
C GLY A 510 -14.31 16.77 -7.73
N GLY A 511 -15.14 15.74 -7.55
CA GLY A 511 -16.59 15.86 -7.36
C GLY A 511 -17.40 16.30 -8.59
N GLN A 512 -16.79 16.45 -9.77
CA GLN A 512 -17.47 16.90 -10.99
C GLN A 512 -17.54 15.78 -12.04
N VAL A 513 -18.71 15.61 -12.66
CA VAL A 513 -18.88 14.74 -13.83
C VAL A 513 -18.42 15.50 -15.08
N VAL A 514 -17.42 14.94 -15.75
CA VAL A 514 -16.81 15.52 -16.94
C VAL A 514 -16.93 14.56 -18.11
N ARG A 515 -17.05 15.09 -19.34
CA ARG A 515 -17.08 14.34 -20.59
C ARG A 515 -15.72 14.38 -21.26
N TYR A 516 -15.17 13.22 -21.58
CA TYR A 516 -13.95 13.06 -22.36
C TYR A 516 -14.14 13.55 -23.79
N GLU A 517 -13.29 14.48 -24.23
CA GLU A 517 -13.26 14.99 -25.60
C GLU A 517 -12.17 14.29 -26.42
N ASN A 518 -10.93 14.41 -25.97
CA ASN A 518 -9.75 13.83 -26.62
C ASN A 518 -8.56 13.78 -25.65
N LEU A 519 -7.51 13.08 -26.09
CA LEU A 519 -6.20 13.09 -25.47
C LEU A 519 -5.26 13.88 -26.37
N LYS A 520 -4.69 14.97 -25.87
CA LYS A 520 -3.70 15.79 -26.57
C LYS A 520 -2.38 15.75 -25.82
N GLU A 521 -1.36 15.17 -26.44
CA GLU A 521 -0.05 14.89 -25.82
C GLU A 521 -0.20 14.07 -24.53
N MET A 522 0.01 14.70 -23.36
CA MET A 522 -0.11 14.09 -22.02
C MET A 522 -1.26 14.72 -21.20
N THR A 523 -2.24 15.32 -21.89
CA THR A 523 -3.39 16.00 -21.27
C THR A 523 -4.71 15.46 -21.81
N VAL A 524 -5.58 15.01 -20.91
CA VAL A 524 -6.97 14.63 -21.18
C VAL A 524 -7.82 15.91 -21.18
N GLU A 525 -8.38 16.28 -22.33
CA GLU A 525 -9.29 17.42 -22.43
C GLU A 525 -10.74 16.97 -22.17
N VAL A 526 -11.45 17.73 -21.34
CA VAL A 526 -12.82 17.43 -20.94
C VAL A 526 -13.76 18.64 -21.04
N SER A 527 -15.07 18.38 -21.13
CA SER A 527 -16.12 19.39 -20.94
C SER A 527 -17.04 19.02 -19.76
N ARG A 528 -17.81 19.99 -19.25
CA ARG A 528 -18.78 19.73 -18.16
C ARG A 528 -19.99 19.00 -18.71
N ARG A 529 -20.42 17.94 -18.02
CA ARG A 529 -21.60 17.17 -18.44
C ARG A 529 -22.24 16.44 -17.26
N GLY A 530 -23.18 17.08 -16.57
CA GLY A 530 -23.84 16.54 -15.38
C GLY A 530 -25.00 15.58 -15.64
N ASP A 531 -25.34 15.30 -16.90
CA ASP A 531 -26.57 14.58 -17.31
C ASP A 531 -26.38 13.07 -17.55
N LYS A 532 -25.15 12.54 -17.42
CA LYS A 532 -24.84 11.13 -17.68
C LYS A 532 -24.14 10.47 -16.50
N THR A 533 -24.46 9.19 -16.28
CA THR A 533 -23.78 8.34 -15.30
C THR A 533 -22.30 8.21 -15.65
N PRO A 534 -21.38 8.61 -14.75
CA PRO A 534 -19.95 8.54 -15.00
C PRO A 534 -19.47 7.09 -15.10
N LYS A 535 -18.62 6.82 -16.09
CA LYS A 535 -17.80 5.61 -16.14
C LYS A 535 -16.86 5.65 -14.94
N ILE A 536 -17.03 4.69 -14.06
CA ILE A 536 -16.15 4.52 -12.90
C ILE A 536 -14.84 3.95 -13.44
N ALA A 537 -13.72 4.56 -13.06
CA ALA A 537 -12.42 3.96 -13.31
C ALA A 537 -12.36 2.61 -12.59
N THR A 538 -12.53 1.51 -13.33
CA THR A 538 -12.23 0.17 -12.85
C THR A 538 -10.72 0.07 -12.81
N PHE A 539 -10.13 0.52 -11.71
CA PHE A 539 -8.70 0.51 -11.52
C PHE A 539 -8.17 -0.92 -11.57
N MET A 540 -7.19 -1.16 -12.43
CA MET A 540 -6.24 -2.26 -12.35
C MET A 540 -5.09 -1.92 -11.38
N GLY A 541 -5.36 -1.04 -10.41
CA GLY A 541 -4.54 -0.85 -9.22
C GLY A 541 -4.88 -1.93 -8.20
N THR A 542 -3.90 -2.32 -7.39
CA THR A 542 -4.06 -3.28 -6.31
C THR A 542 -5.17 -2.83 -5.35
N LYS A 543 -6.40 -3.32 -5.56
CA LYS A 543 -7.40 -3.32 -4.49
C LYS A 543 -6.77 -4.13 -3.36
N PHE A 544 -6.80 -3.58 -2.15
CA PHE A 544 -6.33 -4.31 -0.98
C PHE A 544 -7.18 -5.58 -0.84
N ALA A 545 -6.50 -6.72 -0.83
CA ALA A 545 -7.13 -7.98 -0.47
C ALA A 545 -7.36 -8.02 1.04
N ASN A 546 -8.34 -8.81 1.48
CA ASN A 546 -8.46 -9.14 2.90
C ASN A 546 -7.17 -9.81 3.42
N SER A 547 -6.80 -9.55 4.67
CA SER A 547 -5.74 -10.30 5.34
C SER A 547 -6.13 -11.77 5.52
N THR A 548 -5.13 -12.65 5.56
CA THR A 548 -5.32 -14.08 5.82
C THR A 548 -6.00 -14.32 7.17
N GLN A 549 -5.63 -13.55 8.19
CA GLN A 549 -6.20 -13.63 9.53
C GLN A 549 -7.69 -13.21 9.57
N LEU A 550 -8.06 -12.12 8.89
CA LEU A 550 -9.47 -11.73 8.76
C LEU A 550 -10.28 -12.80 8.01
N SER A 551 -9.73 -13.36 6.93
CA SER A 551 -10.33 -14.51 6.24
C SER A 551 -10.56 -15.70 7.17
N GLN A 552 -9.57 -16.07 7.99
CA GLN A 552 -9.69 -17.16 8.97
C GLN A 552 -10.72 -16.86 10.07
N ARG A 553 -10.88 -15.60 10.48
CA ARG A 553 -11.93 -15.19 11.42
C ARG A 553 -13.32 -15.35 10.83
N ILE A 554 -13.51 -14.96 9.57
CA ILE A 554 -14.79 -15.17 8.86
C ILE A 554 -15.14 -16.66 8.78
N LEU A 555 -14.16 -17.52 8.47
CA LEU A 555 -14.36 -18.97 8.43
C LEU A 555 -14.73 -19.52 9.81
N ARG A 556 -14.07 -19.07 10.88
CA ARG A 556 -14.45 -19.41 12.27
C ARG A 556 -15.87 -18.96 12.62
N MET A 557 -16.31 -17.80 12.12
CA MET A 557 -17.71 -17.37 12.28
C MET A 557 -18.65 -18.33 11.55
N PHE A 558 -18.30 -18.79 10.34
CA PHE A 558 -19.13 -19.73 9.58
C PHE A 558 -19.28 -21.10 10.23
N ASP A 559 -18.40 -21.49 11.15
CA ASP A 559 -18.52 -22.72 11.93
C ASP A 559 -19.53 -22.62 13.10
N GLN A 560 -19.92 -21.40 13.51
CA GLN A 560 -20.79 -21.19 14.67
C GLN A 560 -22.24 -21.63 14.40
N PRO A 561 -22.94 -22.32 15.33
CA PRO A 561 -24.29 -22.80 15.09
C PRO A 561 -25.31 -21.67 14.83
N GLU A 562 -25.13 -20.52 15.48
CA GLU A 562 -25.94 -19.32 15.36
C GLU A 562 -25.04 -18.07 15.36
N TRP A 563 -25.56 -16.92 14.95
CA TRP A 563 -24.82 -15.65 14.84
C TRP A 563 -25.56 -14.49 15.51
N PRO A 564 -25.64 -14.44 16.85
CA PRO A 564 -26.34 -13.37 17.57
C PRO A 564 -25.73 -11.97 17.34
N GLU A 565 -24.46 -11.90 16.97
CA GLU A 565 -23.72 -10.68 16.65
C GLU A 565 -24.04 -10.10 15.27
N LEU A 566 -24.61 -10.92 14.37
CA LEU A 566 -24.99 -10.49 13.03
C LEU A 566 -26.41 -9.91 13.01
N PRO A 567 -26.68 -8.88 12.17
CA PRO A 567 -28.04 -8.47 11.87
C PRO A 567 -28.88 -9.65 11.35
N ALA A 568 -30.16 -9.72 11.74
CA ALA A 568 -31.05 -10.84 11.40
C ALA A 568 -31.04 -11.22 9.92
N HIS A 569 -31.03 -10.23 9.03
CA HIS A 569 -31.02 -10.47 7.58
C HIS A 569 -29.74 -11.13 7.06
N THR A 570 -28.61 -10.99 7.75
CA THR A 570 -27.34 -11.64 7.40
C THR A 570 -27.29 -13.04 8.00
N ALA A 571 -27.71 -13.20 9.26
CA ALA A 571 -27.83 -14.52 9.89
C ALA A 571 -28.81 -15.45 9.13
N GLU A 572 -29.97 -14.93 8.72
CA GLU A 572 -30.94 -15.65 7.87
C GLU A 572 -30.33 -16.06 6.53
N TRP A 573 -29.55 -15.19 5.90
CA TRP A 573 -28.89 -15.48 4.63
C TRP A 573 -27.85 -16.61 4.75
N LEU A 574 -27.01 -16.58 5.79
CA LEU A 574 -26.07 -17.68 6.08
C LEU A 574 -26.80 -18.98 6.46
N GLY A 575 -27.91 -18.88 7.19
CA GLY A 575 -28.79 -20.00 7.50
C GLY A 575 -29.38 -20.65 6.24
N LEU A 576 -29.83 -19.85 5.26
CA LEU A 576 -30.30 -20.35 3.96
C LEU A 576 -29.19 -21.06 3.19
N GLN A 577 -27.95 -20.56 3.25
CA GLN A 577 -26.81 -21.25 2.63
C GLN A 577 -26.60 -22.64 3.22
N ARG A 578 -26.66 -22.80 4.55
CA ARG A 578 -26.58 -24.12 5.21
C ARG A 578 -27.71 -25.07 4.82
N GLN A 579 -28.90 -24.54 4.54
CA GLN A 579 -30.05 -25.35 4.14
C GLN A 579 -29.96 -25.84 2.70
N HIS A 580 -29.31 -25.07 1.81
CA HIS A 580 -29.28 -25.35 0.38
C HIS A 580 -27.96 -25.94 -0.12
N SER A 581 -26.88 -25.78 0.64
CA SER A 581 -25.53 -26.24 0.32
C SER A 581 -24.74 -26.38 1.62
N LYS A 582 -23.47 -25.96 1.64
CA LYS A 582 -22.59 -25.88 2.81
C LYS A 582 -22.09 -24.45 3.01
N LEU A 583 -21.64 -24.15 4.24
CA LEU A 583 -20.79 -22.98 4.45
C LEU A 583 -19.33 -23.37 4.21
N PRO A 584 -18.48 -22.43 3.74
CA PRO A 584 -17.05 -22.63 3.65
C PRO A 584 -16.40 -22.91 5.02
N GLU A 585 -15.45 -23.85 5.04
CA GLU A 585 -14.67 -24.24 6.22
C GLU A 585 -13.16 -23.97 5.98
N ALA A 586 -12.35 -23.90 7.03
CA ALA A 586 -10.94 -23.52 6.92
C ALA A 586 -10.03 -24.58 6.27
N ASP A 587 -10.38 -25.86 6.38
CA ASP A 587 -9.55 -27.00 6.00
C ASP A 587 -9.91 -27.60 4.62
N ARG A 588 -10.79 -26.96 3.86
CA ARG A 588 -11.27 -27.44 2.55
C ARG A 588 -11.72 -26.32 1.63
N ILE A 589 -11.71 -26.59 0.33
CA ILE A 589 -12.28 -25.69 -0.68
C ILE A 589 -13.73 -26.13 -0.93
N LEU A 590 -14.69 -25.27 -0.64
CA LEU A 590 -16.07 -25.50 -1.06
C LEU A 590 -16.19 -25.18 -2.55
N VAL A 591 -16.66 -26.14 -3.34
CA VAL A 591 -16.91 -25.99 -4.77
C VAL A 591 -18.37 -26.30 -5.06
N GLU A 592 -19.11 -25.30 -5.53
CA GLU A 592 -20.51 -25.45 -5.93
C GLU A 592 -20.60 -25.47 -7.46
N THR A 593 -21.31 -26.45 -8.05
CA THR A 593 -21.60 -26.45 -9.49
C THR A 593 -23.09 -26.47 -9.76
N PHE A 594 -23.55 -25.61 -10.68
CA PHE A 594 -24.98 -25.49 -11.00
C PHE A 594 -25.23 -24.88 -12.39
N PRO A 595 -26.38 -25.19 -13.03
CA PRO A 595 -26.81 -24.53 -14.25
C PRO A 595 -27.50 -23.17 -13.95
N HIS A 596 -27.32 -22.19 -14.82
CA HIS A 596 -28.06 -20.92 -14.80
C HIS A 596 -28.02 -20.26 -16.19
N GLU A 597 -29.15 -19.74 -16.68
CA GLU A 597 -29.25 -19.05 -17.99
C GLU A 597 -28.56 -19.78 -19.16
N SER A 598 -28.83 -21.09 -19.29
CA SER A 598 -28.24 -21.96 -20.34
C SER A 598 -26.71 -22.09 -20.28
N ARG A 599 -26.10 -21.82 -19.13
CA ARG A 599 -24.67 -22.00 -18.88
C ARG A 599 -24.45 -22.83 -17.63
N HIS A 600 -23.26 -23.43 -17.55
CA HIS A 600 -22.80 -24.12 -16.35
C HIS A 600 -21.85 -23.23 -15.57
N HIS A 601 -22.00 -23.26 -14.24
CA HIS A 601 -21.24 -22.43 -13.33
C HIS A 601 -20.48 -23.30 -12.33
N ILE A 602 -19.28 -22.87 -11.97
CA ILE A 602 -18.49 -23.38 -10.85
C ILE A 602 -18.13 -22.20 -9.95
N CYS A 603 -18.52 -22.27 -8.67
CA CYS A 603 -18.16 -21.30 -7.65
C CYS A 603 -17.25 -21.96 -6.62
N ALA A 604 -15.99 -21.52 -6.57
CA ALA A 604 -14.99 -22.03 -5.64
C ALA A 604 -14.69 -21.01 -4.54
N TYR A 605 -14.92 -21.37 -3.28
CA TYR A 605 -14.69 -20.55 -2.11
C TYR A 605 -13.35 -20.94 -1.46
N GLY A 606 -12.36 -20.05 -1.58
CA GLY A 606 -10.99 -20.29 -1.13
C GLY A 606 -10.49 -19.34 -0.04
N PHE A 607 -11.10 -18.15 0.10
CA PHE A 607 -10.73 -17.15 1.11
C PHE A 607 -9.27 -16.67 1.05
N ALA A 608 -8.65 -16.75 -0.14
CA ALA A 608 -7.25 -16.37 -0.36
C ALA A 608 -7.08 -14.86 -0.69
N GLY A 609 -8.16 -14.07 -0.74
CA GLY A 609 -8.11 -12.65 -1.09
C GLY A 609 -8.18 -12.40 -2.59
N ARG A 610 -8.59 -11.18 -2.97
CA ARG A 610 -9.05 -10.90 -4.35
C ARG A 610 -8.02 -11.20 -5.44
N ASN A 611 -6.76 -10.84 -5.23
CA ASN A 611 -5.71 -11.06 -6.23
C ASN A 611 -5.45 -12.55 -6.46
N ALA A 612 -5.32 -13.32 -5.38
CA ALA A 612 -5.16 -14.77 -5.43
C ALA A 612 -6.37 -15.45 -6.06
N MET A 613 -7.60 -15.08 -5.68
CA MET A 613 -8.81 -15.64 -6.28
C MET A 613 -8.96 -15.27 -7.77
N GLN A 614 -8.55 -14.07 -8.16
CA GLN A 614 -8.52 -13.68 -9.57
C GLN A 614 -7.49 -14.50 -10.37
N THR A 615 -6.28 -14.68 -9.83
CA THR A 615 -5.27 -15.58 -10.42
C THR A 615 -5.79 -17.01 -10.50
N LEU A 616 -6.44 -17.51 -9.45
CA LEU A 616 -7.08 -18.82 -9.43
C LEU A 616 -8.09 -18.94 -10.58
N GLY A 617 -8.91 -17.92 -10.84
CA GLY A 617 -9.83 -17.91 -11.98
C GLY A 617 -9.12 -18.02 -13.33
N MET A 618 -7.99 -17.34 -13.51
CA MET A 618 -7.18 -17.47 -14.73
C MET A 618 -6.66 -18.91 -14.90
N LEU A 619 -6.07 -19.48 -13.84
CA LEU A 619 -5.50 -20.83 -13.89
C LEU A 619 -6.57 -21.90 -14.09
N VAL A 620 -7.69 -21.80 -13.37
CA VAL A 620 -8.82 -22.73 -13.50
C VAL A 620 -9.41 -22.67 -14.90
N THR A 621 -9.60 -21.48 -15.47
CA THR A 621 -10.11 -21.37 -16.85
C THR A 621 -9.14 -21.91 -17.89
N GLN A 622 -7.83 -21.71 -17.71
CA GLN A 622 -6.83 -22.32 -18.60
C GLN A 622 -6.89 -23.86 -18.52
N ARG A 623 -6.97 -24.42 -17.31
CA ARG A 623 -7.10 -25.87 -17.14
C ARG A 623 -8.41 -26.41 -17.71
N MET A 624 -9.50 -25.66 -17.57
CA MET A 624 -10.79 -26.02 -18.16
C MET A 624 -10.73 -26.06 -19.70
N GLU A 625 -9.98 -25.16 -20.36
CA GLU A 625 -9.74 -25.27 -21.81
C GLU A 625 -8.99 -26.55 -22.17
N GLU A 626 -7.93 -26.91 -21.42
CA GLU A 626 -7.19 -28.16 -21.63
C GLU A 626 -8.05 -29.42 -21.46
N LEU A 627 -9.04 -29.35 -20.56
CA LEU A 627 -10.01 -30.41 -20.31
C LEU A 627 -11.24 -30.35 -21.24
N ASN A 628 -11.29 -29.42 -22.20
CA ASN A 628 -12.44 -29.20 -23.11
C ASN A 628 -13.76 -28.92 -22.37
N LEU A 629 -13.71 -28.14 -21.29
CA LEU A 629 -14.88 -27.70 -20.49
C LEU A 629 -15.41 -26.32 -20.93
N HIS A 630 -14.83 -25.75 -21.99
CA HIS A 630 -15.26 -24.52 -22.68
C HIS A 630 -15.66 -23.36 -21.74
N PRO A 631 -14.75 -22.88 -20.88
CA PRO A 631 -14.99 -21.71 -20.05
C PRO A 631 -15.16 -20.44 -20.91
N MET A 632 -16.07 -19.57 -20.52
CA MET A 632 -16.34 -18.32 -21.22
C MET A 632 -15.87 -17.09 -20.46
N GLY A 633 -15.70 -17.21 -19.15
CA GLY A 633 -15.25 -16.10 -18.31
C GLY A 633 -15.39 -16.40 -16.83
N PHE A 634 -14.87 -15.49 -16.02
CA PHE A 634 -14.91 -15.60 -14.58
C PHE A 634 -15.01 -14.24 -13.89
N VAL A 635 -15.34 -14.26 -12.60
CA VAL A 635 -15.28 -13.11 -11.70
C VAL A 635 -14.79 -13.57 -10.33
N ALA A 636 -14.04 -12.70 -9.64
CA ALA A 636 -13.42 -13.01 -8.36
C ALA A 636 -13.68 -11.91 -7.33
N THR A 637 -13.90 -12.35 -6.08
CA THR A 637 -13.97 -11.52 -4.87
C THR A 637 -12.84 -11.91 -3.93
N ASP A 638 -12.81 -11.36 -2.71
CA ASP A 638 -11.84 -11.79 -1.69
C ASP A 638 -12.03 -13.25 -1.24
N TYR A 639 -13.23 -13.81 -1.42
CA TYR A 639 -13.61 -15.12 -0.87
C TYR A 639 -13.70 -16.20 -1.93
N ALA A 640 -14.15 -15.85 -3.13
CA ALA A 640 -14.60 -16.81 -4.12
C ALA A 640 -14.26 -16.43 -5.56
N THR A 641 -14.20 -17.45 -6.41
CA THR A 641 -14.11 -17.34 -7.87
C THR A 641 -15.30 -18.05 -8.49
N LEU A 642 -16.05 -17.33 -9.33
CA LEU A 642 -17.15 -17.88 -10.12
C LEU A 642 -16.72 -17.92 -11.60
N VAL A 643 -16.70 -19.11 -12.19
CA VAL A 643 -16.47 -19.32 -13.63
C VAL A 643 -17.79 -19.76 -14.27
N TRP A 644 -18.06 -19.27 -15.50
CA TRP A 644 -19.17 -19.76 -16.33
C TRP A 644 -18.64 -20.31 -17.65
N GLY A 645 -19.27 -21.38 -18.13
CA GLY A 645 -18.90 -22.09 -19.36
C GLY A 645 -20.07 -22.80 -20.03
N LEU A 646 -19.78 -23.50 -21.12
CA LEU A 646 -20.78 -24.25 -21.89
C LEU A 646 -21.03 -25.66 -21.36
N ASP A 647 -20.03 -26.30 -20.76
CA ASP A 647 -20.12 -27.69 -20.31
C ASP A 647 -20.13 -27.78 -18.77
N PRO A 648 -20.84 -28.78 -18.19
CA PRO A 648 -20.84 -29.01 -16.75
C PRO A 648 -19.47 -29.50 -16.26
N VAL A 649 -19.09 -29.05 -15.06
CA VAL A 649 -17.97 -29.64 -14.31
C VAL A 649 -18.53 -30.68 -13.34
N ASP A 650 -18.28 -31.95 -13.65
CA ASP A 650 -18.74 -33.09 -12.84
C ASP A 650 -17.75 -33.46 -11.73
N ASP A 651 -16.45 -33.31 -11.96
CA ASP A 651 -15.39 -33.51 -10.97
C ASP A 651 -14.45 -32.27 -10.98
N PRO A 652 -14.48 -31.44 -9.93
CA PRO A 652 -13.62 -30.27 -9.85
C PRO A 652 -12.19 -30.59 -9.39
N ALA A 653 -11.90 -31.78 -8.86
CA ALA A 653 -10.60 -32.07 -8.24
C ALA A 653 -9.38 -31.80 -9.15
N PRO A 654 -9.38 -32.14 -10.45
CA PRO A 654 -8.27 -31.84 -11.35
C PRO A 654 -7.93 -30.35 -11.49
N LEU A 655 -8.92 -29.47 -11.25
CA LEU A 655 -8.78 -28.00 -11.40
C LEU A 655 -7.99 -27.36 -10.25
N PHE A 656 -7.87 -28.05 -9.11
CA PHE A 656 -7.26 -27.51 -7.89
C PHE A 656 -6.06 -28.34 -7.39
N GLN A 657 -5.53 -29.26 -8.21
CA GLN A 657 -4.34 -30.02 -7.84
C GLN A 657 -3.10 -29.12 -7.75
N PRO A 658 -2.31 -29.15 -6.66
CA PRO A 658 -1.18 -28.23 -6.47
C PRO A 658 -0.12 -28.28 -7.57
N ASP A 659 0.24 -29.48 -8.05
CA ASP A 659 1.25 -29.64 -9.08
C ASP A 659 0.79 -29.09 -10.43
N ASN A 660 -0.49 -29.32 -10.77
CA ASN A 660 -1.12 -28.74 -11.96
C ASN A 660 -1.16 -27.21 -11.88
N MET A 661 -1.57 -26.66 -10.73
CA MET A 661 -1.65 -25.21 -10.53
C MET A 661 -0.28 -24.53 -10.65
N ARG A 662 0.79 -25.15 -10.14
CA ARG A 662 2.16 -24.64 -10.31
C ARG A 662 2.61 -24.67 -11.76
N ALA A 663 2.38 -25.77 -12.46
CA ALA A 663 2.72 -25.89 -13.88
C ALA A 663 1.94 -24.89 -14.76
N ASP A 664 0.65 -24.72 -14.49
CA ASP A 664 -0.20 -23.74 -15.18
C ASP A 664 0.28 -22.32 -14.91
N PHE A 665 0.67 -22.04 -13.66
CA PHE A 665 1.20 -20.76 -13.27
C PHE A 665 2.53 -20.44 -13.95
N GLU A 666 3.47 -21.40 -14.01
CA GLU A 666 4.74 -21.23 -14.73
C GLU A 666 4.51 -20.97 -16.24
N THR A 667 3.60 -21.74 -16.84
CA THR A 667 3.20 -21.57 -18.23
C THR A 667 2.62 -20.16 -18.45
N TRP A 668 1.71 -19.75 -17.58
CA TRP A 668 1.08 -18.42 -17.62
C TRP A 668 2.09 -17.28 -17.43
N LEU A 669 3.06 -17.43 -16.52
CA LEU A 669 4.12 -16.45 -16.29
C LEU A 669 4.97 -16.20 -17.54
N SER A 670 5.23 -17.25 -18.33
CA SER A 670 6.08 -17.16 -19.52
C SER A 670 5.48 -16.27 -20.63
N GLY A 671 4.15 -16.11 -20.66
CA GLY A 671 3.43 -15.48 -21.77
C GLY A 671 2.90 -14.06 -21.54
N ASN A 672 3.14 -13.40 -20.39
CA ASN A 672 2.20 -12.35 -19.94
C ASN A 672 2.71 -10.91 -19.74
N ALA A 673 1.77 -9.98 -19.95
CA ALA A 673 1.91 -8.54 -19.70
C ALA A 673 2.15 -8.21 -18.21
N VAL A 674 1.69 -9.08 -17.29
CA VAL A 674 1.89 -8.93 -15.84
C VAL A 674 3.37 -9.03 -15.49
N MET A 675 4.09 -10.01 -16.05
CA MET A 675 5.53 -10.15 -15.82
C MET A 675 6.32 -8.98 -16.38
N LYS A 676 5.97 -8.49 -17.57
CA LYS A 676 6.56 -7.26 -18.14
C LYS A 676 6.35 -6.04 -17.23
N LYS A 677 5.17 -5.93 -16.60
CA LYS A 677 4.87 -4.87 -15.61
C LYS A 677 5.69 -5.02 -14.33
N THR A 678 5.76 -6.22 -13.76
CA THR A 678 6.58 -6.51 -12.56
C THR A 678 8.06 -6.26 -12.84
N PHE A 679 8.57 -6.73 -13.98
CA PHE A 679 9.94 -6.50 -14.43
C PHE A 679 10.24 -5.02 -14.57
N ARG A 680 9.36 -4.24 -15.20
CA ARG A 680 9.53 -2.79 -15.33
C ARG A 680 9.66 -2.11 -13.96
N GLY A 681 8.87 -2.55 -12.99
CA GLY A 681 8.95 -2.09 -11.60
C GLY A 681 10.33 -2.33 -11.01
N ALA A 682 10.74 -3.61 -10.94
CA ALA A 682 12.03 -4.02 -10.38
C ALA A 682 13.22 -3.38 -11.14
N ALA A 683 13.18 -3.34 -12.47
CA ALA A 683 14.22 -2.77 -13.31
C ALA A 683 14.34 -1.24 -13.17
N THR A 684 13.24 -0.55 -12.84
CA THR A 684 13.29 0.87 -12.48
C THR A 684 14.03 1.07 -11.15
N ILE A 685 13.66 0.30 -10.11
CA ILE A 685 14.29 0.39 -8.78
C ILE A 685 15.78 0.07 -8.87
N ALA A 686 16.14 -1.01 -9.55
CA ALA A 686 17.53 -1.45 -9.73
C ALA A 686 18.37 -0.54 -10.67
N GLY A 687 17.78 0.55 -11.18
CA GLY A 687 18.46 1.52 -12.04
C GLY A 687 18.81 1.03 -13.43
N LEU A 688 18.17 -0.05 -13.92
CA LEU A 688 18.30 -0.54 -15.30
C LEU A 688 17.46 0.31 -16.26
N ILE A 689 16.30 0.78 -15.80
CA ILE A 689 15.39 1.63 -16.56
C ILE A 689 15.32 3.01 -15.90
N GLU A 690 15.67 4.05 -16.66
CA GLU A 690 15.58 5.43 -16.21
C GLU A 690 14.26 6.06 -16.64
N ARG A 691 13.52 6.61 -15.67
CA ARG A 691 12.26 7.35 -15.90
C ARG A 691 12.51 8.85 -16.08
N ASN A 692 13.40 9.42 -15.28
CA ASN A 692 13.69 10.86 -15.25
C ASN A 692 15.02 11.16 -15.97
N LEU A 693 15.00 12.09 -16.93
CA LEU A 693 16.19 12.62 -17.61
C LEU A 693 16.27 14.16 -17.44
N PRO A 694 17.46 14.78 -17.57
CA PRO A 694 17.64 16.21 -17.24
C PRO A 694 16.85 17.19 -18.14
N GLN A 695 16.52 16.78 -19.37
CA GLN A 695 15.84 17.63 -20.36
C GLN A 695 14.43 17.12 -20.74
N ALA A 696 14.01 15.94 -20.27
CA ALA A 696 12.70 15.37 -20.55
C ALA A 696 12.37 14.22 -19.58
N ARG A 697 11.09 14.02 -19.27
CA ARG A 697 10.60 12.75 -18.72
C ARG A 697 10.18 11.87 -19.90
N LYS A 698 10.61 10.60 -19.93
CA LYS A 698 10.09 9.67 -20.94
C LYS A 698 8.58 9.50 -20.73
N SER A 699 7.79 9.47 -21.80
CA SER A 699 6.37 9.13 -21.67
C SER A 699 6.21 7.68 -21.22
N GLY A 700 5.11 7.34 -20.55
CA GLY A 700 4.81 5.98 -20.09
C GLY A 700 4.92 4.96 -21.23
N ARG A 701 4.43 5.34 -22.43
CA ARG A 701 4.56 4.54 -23.66
C ARG A 701 6.01 4.30 -24.12
N GLN A 702 6.88 5.32 -24.09
CA GLN A 702 8.29 5.17 -24.46
C GLN A 702 9.07 4.31 -23.46
N ALA A 703 8.80 4.47 -22.17
CA ALA A 703 9.40 3.65 -21.11
C ALA A 703 8.96 2.19 -21.24
N THR A 704 7.67 1.96 -21.48
CA THR A 704 7.05 0.63 -21.67
C THR A 704 7.64 -0.13 -22.86
N PHE A 705 7.77 0.52 -24.03
CA PHE A 705 8.35 -0.15 -25.19
C PHE A 705 9.81 -0.60 -24.95
N SER A 706 10.61 0.23 -24.28
CA SER A 706 11.99 -0.13 -23.97
C SER A 706 12.13 -1.22 -22.89
N SER A 707 11.20 -1.26 -21.92
CA SER A 707 11.21 -2.30 -20.88
C SER A 707 10.87 -3.67 -21.45
N ASP A 708 9.92 -3.73 -22.37
CA ASP A 708 9.39 -4.98 -22.90
C ASP A 708 10.43 -5.67 -23.78
N ILE A 709 11.18 -4.91 -24.59
CA ILE A 709 12.32 -5.43 -25.36
C ILE A 709 13.39 -6.01 -24.44
N LEU A 710 13.72 -5.31 -23.33
CA LEU A 710 14.71 -5.80 -22.37
C LEU A 710 14.24 -7.09 -21.71
N TYR A 711 12.98 -7.16 -21.29
CA TYR A 711 12.40 -8.37 -20.73
C TYR A 711 12.45 -9.53 -21.74
N ASP A 712 11.98 -9.32 -22.96
CA ASP A 712 11.93 -10.36 -24.00
C ASP A 712 13.35 -10.85 -24.36
N THR A 713 14.33 -9.94 -24.39
CA THR A 713 15.74 -10.28 -24.63
C THR A 713 16.31 -11.12 -23.49
N LEU A 714 16.16 -10.68 -22.23
CA LEU A 714 16.69 -11.42 -21.08
C LEU A 714 16.00 -12.77 -20.93
N SER A 715 14.67 -12.81 -21.06
CA SER A 715 13.92 -14.07 -20.97
C SER A 715 14.35 -15.08 -22.02
N LYS A 716 14.76 -14.64 -23.21
CA LYS A 716 15.18 -15.53 -24.30
C LYS A 716 16.64 -15.95 -24.22
N TYR A 717 17.54 -15.04 -23.82
CA TYR A 717 18.99 -15.24 -23.92
C TYR A 717 19.71 -15.42 -22.59
N ASP A 718 19.09 -15.05 -21.46
CA ASP A 718 19.65 -15.13 -20.11
C ASP A 718 18.52 -15.27 -19.05
N PRO A 719 17.81 -16.42 -19.03
CA PRO A 719 16.65 -16.62 -18.16
C PRO A 719 16.99 -16.67 -16.66
N ASP A 720 18.26 -16.83 -16.31
CA ASP A 720 18.79 -16.85 -14.94
C ASP A 720 19.34 -15.49 -14.48
N HIS A 721 19.27 -14.49 -15.37
CA HIS A 721 19.64 -13.12 -15.09
C HIS A 721 19.02 -12.62 -13.77
N LEU A 722 19.78 -11.84 -12.97
CA LEU A 722 19.34 -11.35 -11.66
C LEU A 722 17.94 -10.71 -11.71
N MET A 723 17.69 -9.85 -12.70
CA MET A 723 16.38 -9.21 -12.87
C MET A 723 15.23 -10.18 -13.15
N MET A 724 15.48 -11.31 -13.82
CA MET A 724 14.46 -12.33 -14.07
C MET A 724 14.13 -13.06 -12.77
N ARG A 725 15.14 -13.40 -11.96
CA ARG A 725 14.95 -13.99 -10.62
C ARG A 725 14.17 -13.05 -9.70
N ILE A 726 14.55 -11.77 -9.64
CA ILE A 726 13.82 -10.74 -8.86
C ILE A 726 12.37 -10.64 -9.35
N THR A 727 12.15 -10.60 -10.66
CA THR A 727 10.79 -10.47 -11.22
C THR A 727 9.90 -11.65 -10.83
N ARG A 728 10.44 -12.88 -10.85
CA ARG A 728 9.71 -14.08 -10.40
C ARG A 728 9.35 -14.00 -8.92
N GLU A 729 10.31 -13.63 -8.06
CA GLU A 729 10.08 -13.46 -6.62
C GLU A 729 9.00 -12.41 -6.31
N GLU A 730 9.02 -11.28 -7.02
CA GLU A 730 8.04 -10.20 -6.87
C GLU A 730 6.65 -10.60 -7.39
N ALA A 731 6.57 -11.40 -8.46
CA ALA A 731 5.29 -11.88 -8.98
C ALA A 731 4.56 -12.77 -7.95
N MET A 732 5.30 -13.55 -7.15
CA MET A 732 4.72 -14.42 -6.12
C MET A 732 3.98 -13.66 -5.00
N ARG A 733 4.39 -12.43 -4.69
CA ARG A 733 3.84 -11.60 -3.60
C ARG A 733 3.02 -10.39 -4.07
N GLY A 734 3.10 -10.06 -5.37
CA GLY A 734 2.61 -8.81 -5.93
C GLY A 734 1.22 -8.90 -6.59
N LEU A 735 1.16 -8.56 -7.88
CA LEU A 735 -0.09 -8.45 -8.63
C LEU A 735 -0.86 -9.77 -8.82
N VAL A 736 -0.20 -10.90 -8.60
CA VAL A 736 -0.72 -12.25 -8.81
C VAL A 736 -1.05 -12.93 -7.48
N ASP A 737 -0.22 -12.68 -6.47
CA ASP A 737 -0.35 -13.22 -5.11
C ASP A 737 -0.50 -14.75 -5.07
N PHE A 738 0.30 -15.45 -5.90
CA PHE A 738 0.26 -16.92 -5.98
C PHE A 738 0.66 -17.59 -4.67
N GLY A 739 1.48 -16.92 -3.84
CA GLY A 739 1.82 -17.42 -2.51
C GLY A 739 0.59 -17.71 -1.63
N ARG A 740 -0.48 -16.92 -1.76
CA ARG A 740 -1.76 -17.18 -1.06
C ARG A 740 -2.56 -18.32 -1.66
N ILE A 741 -2.40 -18.63 -2.95
CA ILE A 741 -2.96 -19.85 -3.53
C ILE A 741 -2.23 -21.06 -2.96
N GLU A 742 -0.90 -21.01 -2.85
CA GLU A 742 -0.12 -22.09 -2.22
C GLU A 742 -0.47 -22.28 -0.75
N GLU A 743 -0.64 -21.18 0.01
CA GLU A 743 -1.11 -21.25 1.40
C GLU A 743 -2.49 -21.89 1.48
N MET A 744 -3.45 -21.45 0.64
CA MET A 744 -4.79 -22.02 0.58
C MET A 744 -4.74 -23.53 0.31
N LEU A 745 -4.00 -23.96 -0.72
CA LEU A 745 -3.87 -25.37 -1.10
C LEU A 745 -3.15 -26.19 -0.02
N SER A 746 -2.15 -25.61 0.64
CA SER A 746 -1.44 -26.25 1.76
C SER A 746 -2.36 -26.42 2.96
N ARG A 747 -3.13 -25.37 3.32
CA ARG A 747 -4.07 -25.39 4.44
C ARG A 747 -5.20 -26.38 4.22
N THR A 748 -5.68 -26.52 2.98
CA THR A 748 -6.76 -27.45 2.65
C THR A 748 -6.27 -28.86 2.39
N ALA A 749 -4.96 -29.07 2.23
CA ALA A 749 -4.35 -30.35 1.86
C ALA A 749 -5.03 -31.02 0.64
N GLY A 750 -5.53 -30.21 -0.29
CA GLY A 750 -6.27 -30.67 -1.48
C GLY A 750 -7.69 -31.19 -1.20
N GLN A 751 -8.22 -31.00 0.01
CA GLN A 751 -9.61 -31.36 0.34
C GLN A 751 -10.59 -30.41 -0.35
N ILE A 752 -11.54 -31.01 -1.06
CA ILE A 752 -12.56 -30.29 -1.82
C ILE A 752 -13.93 -30.85 -1.44
N ASP A 753 -14.81 -29.98 -0.98
CA ASP A 753 -16.22 -30.28 -0.81
C ASP A 753 -16.96 -29.89 -2.09
N HIS A 754 -17.24 -30.86 -2.96
CA HIS A 754 -18.02 -30.62 -4.17
C HIS A 754 -19.51 -30.80 -3.92
N VAL A 755 -20.30 -29.75 -4.16
CA VAL A 755 -21.76 -29.77 -4.04
C VAL A 755 -22.38 -29.47 -5.41
N LYS A 756 -22.99 -30.49 -6.02
CA LYS A 756 -23.70 -30.36 -7.29
C LYS A 756 -25.15 -29.96 -7.05
N LEU A 757 -25.58 -28.88 -7.68
CA LEU A 757 -26.84 -28.18 -7.40
C LEU A 757 -27.60 -27.91 -8.70
N ASP A 758 -28.89 -27.66 -8.60
CA ASP A 758 -29.79 -27.36 -9.72
C ASP A 758 -30.07 -25.86 -9.90
N ARG A 759 -29.52 -25.02 -9.02
CA ARG A 759 -29.78 -23.58 -8.96
C ARG A 759 -28.65 -22.80 -8.29
N VAL A 760 -28.70 -21.48 -8.46
CA VAL A 760 -27.84 -20.51 -7.76
C VAL A 760 -28.04 -20.62 -6.24
N THR A 761 -26.94 -20.64 -5.48
CA THR A 761 -26.96 -20.70 -4.01
C THR A 761 -27.03 -19.30 -3.39
N PRO A 762 -27.52 -19.18 -2.14
CA PRO A 762 -27.50 -17.91 -1.42
C PRO A 762 -26.12 -17.26 -1.39
N LEU A 763 -25.03 -18.01 -1.18
CA LEU A 763 -23.68 -17.47 -1.06
C LEU A 763 -23.03 -17.14 -2.41
N SER A 764 -23.45 -17.80 -3.51
CA SER A 764 -22.96 -17.47 -4.86
C SER A 764 -23.72 -16.30 -5.50
N LEU A 765 -24.93 -15.97 -5.03
CA LEU A 765 -25.74 -14.87 -5.57
C LEU A 765 -24.99 -13.54 -5.70
N PRO A 766 -24.21 -13.04 -4.70
CA PRO A 766 -23.44 -11.81 -4.84
C PRO A 766 -22.44 -11.84 -6.00
N MET A 767 -21.90 -13.01 -6.36
CA MET A 767 -20.92 -13.16 -7.45
C MET A 767 -21.53 -12.80 -8.82
N PHE A 768 -22.83 -13.03 -9.02
CA PHE A 768 -23.54 -12.63 -10.24
C PHE A 768 -23.68 -11.12 -10.37
N LEU A 769 -23.65 -10.39 -9.25
CA LEU A 769 -23.82 -8.95 -9.19
C LEU A 769 -22.49 -8.20 -9.10
N GLU A 770 -21.38 -8.92 -8.95
CA GLU A 770 -20.04 -8.36 -8.86
C GLU A 770 -19.58 -7.74 -10.19
N GLN A 771 -18.92 -6.60 -10.11
CA GLN A 771 -18.32 -5.93 -11.27
C GLN A 771 -16.92 -6.48 -11.56
N GLY A 772 -16.48 -6.40 -12.81
CA GLY A 772 -15.14 -6.86 -13.23
C GLY A 772 -15.10 -8.31 -13.71
N ARG A 773 -16.16 -8.75 -14.40
CA ARG A 773 -16.17 -10.00 -15.16
C ARG A 773 -15.05 -9.98 -16.21
N ILE A 774 -14.24 -11.04 -16.23
CA ILE A 774 -13.14 -11.24 -17.17
C ILE A 774 -13.61 -12.27 -18.19
N ALA A 775 -13.60 -11.89 -19.47
CA ALA A 775 -13.90 -12.81 -20.56
C ALA A 775 -12.70 -13.71 -20.84
N VAL A 776 -12.95 -14.98 -21.13
CA VAL A 776 -11.97 -15.93 -21.64
C VAL A 776 -12.14 -16.00 -23.15
N ALA A 777 -11.05 -15.78 -23.88
CA ALA A 777 -10.98 -16.03 -25.32
C ALA A 777 -10.46 -17.46 -25.50
N GLY A 778 -11.27 -18.34 -26.08
CA GLY A 778 -10.99 -19.78 -26.15
C GLY A 778 -12.06 -20.51 -26.94
N ALA A 779 -11.99 -21.84 -26.96
CA ALA A 779 -12.82 -22.70 -27.82
C ALA A 779 -14.33 -22.52 -27.57
N GLY A 780 -14.73 -22.06 -26.37
CA GLY A 780 -16.14 -21.77 -26.07
C GLY A 780 -16.74 -20.63 -26.90
N GLN A 781 -15.97 -19.60 -27.27
CA GLN A 781 -16.47 -18.53 -28.15
C GLN A 781 -16.64 -19.04 -29.59
N ASP A 782 -15.67 -19.82 -30.08
CA ASP A 782 -15.70 -20.41 -31.41
C ASP A 782 -16.88 -21.37 -31.55
N ARG A 783 -17.12 -22.22 -30.55
CA ARG A 783 -18.28 -23.12 -30.51
C ARG A 783 -19.61 -22.39 -30.53
N LEU A 784 -19.75 -21.28 -29.80
CA LEU A 784 -20.98 -20.47 -29.85
C LEU A 784 -21.19 -19.82 -31.23
N LEU A 785 -20.11 -19.37 -31.86
CA LEU A 785 -20.16 -18.83 -33.21
C LEU A 785 -20.52 -19.91 -34.23
N GLU A 786 -19.99 -21.13 -34.10
CA GLU A 786 -20.35 -22.28 -34.92
C GLU A 786 -21.81 -22.70 -34.73
N GLU A 787 -22.29 -22.80 -33.48
CA GLU A 787 -23.68 -23.11 -33.16
C GLU A 787 -24.64 -22.02 -33.68
N GLN A 788 -24.25 -20.75 -33.55
CA GLN A 788 -25.02 -19.62 -34.08
C GLN A 788 -25.00 -19.60 -35.61
N ALA A 789 -23.85 -19.87 -36.24
CA ALA A 789 -23.74 -19.98 -37.69
C ALA A 789 -24.59 -21.15 -38.20
N ALA A 790 -24.56 -22.31 -37.54
CA ALA A 790 -25.40 -23.46 -37.86
C ALA A 790 -26.90 -23.12 -37.77
N ARG A 791 -27.33 -22.45 -36.68
CA ARG A 791 -28.71 -21.97 -36.56
C ARG A 791 -29.09 -20.99 -37.65
N LEU A 792 -28.24 -20.01 -37.95
CA LEU A 792 -28.49 -19.03 -39.02
C LEU A 792 -28.52 -19.70 -40.40
N MET A 793 -27.67 -20.70 -40.63
CA MET A 793 -27.68 -21.50 -41.87
C MET A 793 -28.96 -22.33 -42.00
N GLU A 794 -29.47 -22.87 -40.90
CA GLU A 794 -30.75 -23.59 -40.86
C GLU A 794 -31.94 -22.65 -41.07
N GLU A 795 -31.98 -21.50 -40.39
CA GLU A 795 -32.99 -20.45 -40.56
C GLU A 795 -33.01 -19.89 -41.99
N ALA A 796 -31.84 -19.64 -42.58
CA ALA A 796 -31.70 -19.19 -43.95
C ALA A 796 -31.87 -20.31 -44.99
N ARG A 797 -32.07 -21.57 -44.56
CA ARG A 797 -32.18 -22.78 -45.41
C ARG A 797 -31.00 -23.00 -46.35
N VAL A 798 -29.81 -22.61 -45.91
CA VAL A 798 -28.54 -22.76 -46.65
C VAL A 798 -27.63 -23.83 -46.05
N ALA A 799 -28.10 -24.61 -45.06
CA ALA A 799 -27.32 -25.65 -44.40
C ALA A 799 -26.78 -26.76 -45.34
N SER A 800 -27.23 -26.82 -46.60
CA SER A 800 -26.76 -27.78 -47.62
C SER A 800 -25.90 -27.17 -48.73
N LEU A 801 -25.59 -25.87 -48.66
CA LEU A 801 -24.55 -25.23 -49.50
C LEU A 801 -23.18 -25.43 -48.86
#